data_AF-A0A7Y8LVI7-F1
#
_entry.id   AF-A0A7Y8LVI7-F1
#
_cell.length_a   1.000
_cell.length_b   1.000
_cell.length_c   1.000
_cell.angle_alpha   90.00
_cell.angle_beta   90.00
_cell.angle_gamma   90.00
#
_symmetry.space_group_name_H-M   'P 1'
#
loop_
_entity.id
_entity.type
_entity.pdbx_description
1 polymer ?
#
loop_
_entity_poly.entity_id
_entity_poly.type
_entity_poly.pdbx_seq_one_letter_code
_entity_poly.pdbx_strand_id
1 'polypeptide(L)'
;MAGKQLTVAALVLVTLAGWGGSAPTSDAGFAAGSGEAGIGTDMGTAAGTVTGRVRPRVPFALTKAEWEAEKAQLQVEGTAPPGTQVTVANATSLVTLGRTSAGSDGRWRLEVRDPRPVPCRVRATAGERWSERAVDHAPATCDGGGGGLSALAVLGPATVAEGHTATYTARATFTDGSTQDVTALAVWSVNSPHATISGGVLTAGEVAADETVLVSASYTRGSETRSASTTVTILDQVPVSGSHAGRFAVYEGTKTCLTCHLSEAMAMHASVHYQWQGNASEAVGLSSSLAGKLGGINDFCIYPDINWLGKLVNLDGQQVDGGCARCHAGLGAKPAPEPTQAQLENIDCLLCHSKNYRRTVAQVDGAWRFVPDTAAMSVSLQQAAVDITKPDSATCLNCHTKAGGGNNYKRGDLEEAHRTPSASFDVHMAPRAAGGAGLSCLSCHTAAAHHIAGRGTDLRERDLADPVRCTNCHSRSPHKDSKLNSHTARVSCTVCHIPEFAKVAPTDLHRDYSASAEVVAATRLYEPHMLLASHVQPEYRFFNGTSQFYEFGSEAVPDSSGRIVMSKPLGSITDPSAQIVALKRHTARQPIDPVTRRLLPLKMSTFFQTGDVTAAVRQGVAAVGWPDNGFEFAETERWMGLYHEVAPAKQALQCSACHGGTRMDFAALGYTPLATRNGKPLCSSCHGAKTASFTKIHEEHVTEKHYDCSTCHTFSKAQ
;
A
#
# COMPACT_ATOMS: atom_id res chain seq x y z
N MET A 1 54.55 27.61 -21.03
CA MET A 1 54.64 26.22 -21.57
C MET A 1 53.43 25.48 -20.99
N ALA A 2 52.27 25.53 -21.66
CA ALA A 2 51.73 24.53 -22.61
C ALA A 2 51.32 23.22 -21.91
N GLY A 3 50.11 22.67 -22.00
CA GLY A 3 48.88 22.95 -22.78
C GLY A 3 47.64 22.43 -22.01
N LYS A 4 46.44 23.01 -22.13
CA LYS A 4 45.41 22.87 -23.19
C LYS A 4 44.96 21.42 -23.49
N GLN A 5 43.71 21.11 -23.12
CA GLN A 5 42.65 20.77 -24.09
C GLN A 5 41.24 20.97 -23.50
N LEU A 6 40.39 21.58 -24.35
CA LEU A 6 38.96 21.92 -24.23
C LEU A 6 38.11 20.88 -25.00
N THR A 7 36.86 20.69 -24.57
CA THR A 7 35.59 20.72 -25.38
C THR A 7 34.41 20.51 -24.41
N VAL A 8 33.53 21.47 -24.06
CA VAL A 8 32.49 22.24 -24.77
C VAL A 8 31.14 21.51 -24.98
N ALA A 9 30.19 21.89 -24.11
CA ALA A 9 28.77 22.29 -24.28
C ALA A 9 27.71 21.42 -25.00
N ALA A 10 26.54 21.30 -24.35
CA ALA A 10 25.27 21.81 -24.90
C ALA A 10 24.21 21.98 -23.78
N LEU A 11 23.81 23.23 -23.54
CA LEU A 11 22.65 23.66 -22.76
C LEU A 11 21.61 24.15 -23.78
N VAL A 12 20.37 23.67 -23.74
CA VAL A 12 19.29 24.18 -24.58
C VAL A 12 18.25 24.85 -23.69
N LEU A 13 18.27 26.19 -23.71
CA LEU A 13 17.15 27.05 -23.38
C LEU A 13 16.27 27.20 -24.63
N VAL A 14 14.96 27.08 -24.48
CA VAL A 14 13.99 27.68 -25.40
C VAL A 14 12.97 28.46 -24.58
N THR A 15 12.99 29.77 -24.75
CA THR A 15 11.91 30.71 -24.43
C THR A 15 11.44 31.33 -25.74
N LEU A 16 10.11 31.53 -25.89
CA LEU A 16 9.43 32.74 -26.40
C LEU A 16 7.92 32.45 -26.40
N ALA A 17 7.15 33.13 -25.54
CA ALA A 17 6.20 34.22 -25.86
C ALA A 17 4.96 33.73 -26.64
N GLY A 18 3.70 34.01 -26.28
CA GLY A 18 3.09 35.04 -25.45
C GLY A 18 1.76 35.45 -26.13
N TRP A 19 0.85 36.06 -25.37
CA TRP A 19 -0.52 36.54 -25.71
C TRP A 19 -1.60 35.51 -25.39
N GLY A 20 -2.66 35.77 -24.61
CA GLY A 20 -3.20 37.00 -24.07
C GLY A 20 -4.73 36.87 -24.09
N GLY A 21 -5.41 37.19 -22.97
CA GLY A 21 -6.85 37.50 -23.00
C GLY A 21 -7.77 36.62 -22.14
N SER A 22 -8.22 37.24 -21.04
CA SER A 22 -9.61 37.29 -20.55
C SER A 22 -10.37 36.00 -20.15
N ALA A 23 -10.72 35.96 -18.86
CA ALA A 23 -11.86 35.23 -18.31
C ALA A 23 -13.19 35.63 -19.01
N PRO A 24 -14.23 34.79 -18.91
CA PRO A 24 -15.17 35.03 -17.82
C PRO A 24 -15.71 33.76 -17.13
N THR A 25 -16.24 34.04 -15.94
CA THR A 25 -17.16 33.27 -15.09
C THR A 25 -18.34 32.63 -15.83
N SER A 26 -18.78 31.46 -15.40
CA SER A 26 -20.22 31.20 -15.14
C SER A 26 -20.43 29.92 -14.32
N ASP A 27 -21.17 30.12 -13.23
CA ASP A 27 -21.95 29.11 -12.51
C ASP A 27 -23.05 28.52 -13.40
N ALA A 28 -23.31 27.22 -13.23
CA ALA A 28 -24.61 26.52 -13.22
C ALA A 28 -24.30 25.01 -13.32
N GLY A 29 -24.69 24.12 -12.43
CA GLY A 29 -25.97 24.06 -11.71
C GLY A 29 -26.98 23.27 -12.55
N PHE A 30 -27.56 22.24 -11.92
CA PHE A 30 -28.65 21.35 -12.36
C PHE A 30 -28.26 20.12 -13.20
N ALA A 31 -28.93 18.98 -13.12
CA ALA A 31 -29.78 18.33 -12.12
C ALA A 31 -30.16 16.97 -12.74
N ALA A 32 -30.57 16.06 -11.87
CA ALA A 32 -31.15 14.77 -12.21
C ALA A 32 -32.52 14.87 -12.93
N GLY A 33 -32.93 13.76 -13.55
CA GLY A 33 -34.30 13.48 -14.00
C GLY A 33 -34.33 12.83 -15.38
N SER A 34 -34.49 11.51 -15.49
CA SER A 34 -35.78 10.79 -15.57
C SER A 34 -36.50 10.96 -16.90
N GLY A 35 -36.85 9.85 -17.57
CA GLY A 35 -37.88 9.86 -18.61
C GLY A 35 -37.71 8.79 -19.69
N GLU A 36 -38.60 7.80 -19.62
CA GLU A 36 -38.83 6.72 -20.59
C GLU A 36 -39.40 7.18 -21.94
N ALA A 37 -39.41 6.22 -22.89
CA ALA A 37 -40.21 6.12 -24.12
C ALA A 37 -39.86 7.11 -25.24
N GLY A 38 -39.84 6.75 -26.53
CA GLY A 38 -40.35 5.59 -27.24
C GLY A 38 -40.85 6.08 -28.61
N ILE A 39 -40.51 5.34 -29.67
CA ILE A 39 -41.22 5.25 -30.97
C ILE A 39 -41.11 6.45 -31.94
N GLY A 40 -40.73 6.15 -33.18
CA GLY A 40 -41.51 6.61 -34.34
C GLY A 40 -40.83 7.50 -35.38
N THR A 41 -40.32 6.84 -36.43
CA THR A 41 -40.67 7.09 -37.85
C THR A 41 -40.60 8.50 -38.45
N ASP A 42 -39.61 8.65 -39.35
CA ASP A 42 -39.79 8.79 -40.82
C ASP A 42 -40.02 10.18 -41.47
N MET A 43 -39.40 10.30 -42.66
CA MET A 43 -39.50 11.31 -43.72
C MET A 43 -39.00 12.74 -43.41
N GLY A 44 -38.15 13.41 -44.21
CA GLY A 44 -37.77 13.25 -45.60
C GLY A 44 -37.86 14.63 -46.27
N THR A 45 -36.75 15.20 -46.76
CA THR A 45 -36.79 16.26 -47.78
C THR A 45 -35.54 16.21 -48.67
N ALA A 46 -35.81 16.27 -49.97
CA ALA A 46 -34.91 16.02 -51.08
C ALA A 46 -34.14 17.28 -51.52
N ALA A 47 -32.96 17.08 -52.10
CA ALA A 47 -32.42 17.97 -53.13
C ALA A 47 -31.38 17.26 -54.01
N GLY A 48 -31.65 17.21 -55.32
CA GLY A 48 -30.63 17.39 -56.36
C GLY A 48 -29.87 16.16 -56.87
N THR A 49 -30.49 15.40 -57.77
CA THR A 49 -29.83 14.45 -58.69
C THR A 49 -28.93 15.18 -59.70
N VAL A 50 -27.61 14.91 -59.66
CA VAL A 50 -26.68 15.01 -60.79
C VAL A 50 -26.38 13.59 -61.26
N THR A 51 -26.84 13.22 -62.46
CA THR A 51 -26.63 11.90 -63.07
C THR A 51 -25.20 11.78 -63.61
N GLY A 52 -24.24 11.54 -62.73
CA GLY A 52 -22.95 10.95 -63.12
C GLY A 52 -23.16 9.45 -63.38
N ARG A 53 -22.79 8.94 -64.56
CA ARG A 53 -22.67 7.49 -64.81
C ARG A 53 -21.76 6.88 -63.74
N VAL A 54 -22.34 6.24 -62.72
CA VAL A 54 -21.61 5.41 -61.77
C VAL A 54 -21.06 4.22 -62.56
N ARG A 55 -19.76 4.21 -62.83
CA ARG A 55 -19.09 2.99 -63.32
C ARG A 55 -19.29 1.90 -62.25
N PRO A 56 -19.72 0.68 -62.62
CA PRO A 56 -19.91 -0.40 -61.65
C PRO A 56 -18.62 -0.59 -60.85
N ARG A 57 -18.75 -0.65 -59.51
CA ARG A 57 -17.63 -0.82 -58.59
C ARG A 57 -17.05 -2.22 -58.80
N VAL A 58 -15.91 -2.32 -59.50
CA VAL A 58 -15.22 -3.60 -59.73
C VAL A 58 -14.77 -4.15 -58.36
N PRO A 59 -15.29 -5.31 -57.91
CA PRO A 59 -14.90 -5.89 -56.63
C PRO A 59 -13.46 -6.41 -56.68
N PHE A 60 -12.79 -6.40 -55.53
CA PHE A 60 -11.50 -7.07 -55.38
C PHE A 60 -11.72 -8.58 -55.34
N ALA A 61 -11.14 -9.31 -56.29
CA ALA A 61 -11.22 -10.76 -56.34
C ALA A 61 -9.97 -11.37 -56.98
N LEU A 62 -9.58 -12.55 -56.48
CA LEU A 62 -8.58 -13.41 -57.10
C LEU A 62 -9.31 -14.47 -57.94
N THR A 63 -9.30 -14.30 -59.27
CA THR A 63 -10.13 -15.08 -60.18
C THR A 63 -9.42 -16.30 -60.77
N LYS A 64 -8.08 -16.28 -60.83
CA LYS A 64 -7.28 -17.38 -61.37
C LYS A 64 -5.95 -17.55 -60.62
N ALA A 65 -5.55 -18.79 -60.40
CA ALA A 65 -4.21 -19.17 -59.98
C ALA A 65 -3.91 -20.55 -60.59
N GLU A 66 -2.98 -20.64 -61.54
CA GLU A 66 -2.72 -21.86 -62.31
C GLU A 66 -1.22 -22.07 -62.53
N TRP A 67 -0.76 -23.31 -62.37
CA TRP A 67 0.62 -23.71 -62.62
C TRP A 67 0.79 -24.37 -63.99
N GLU A 68 1.62 -23.79 -64.84
CA GLU A 68 2.03 -24.35 -66.13
C GLU A 68 3.38 -25.05 -66.00
N ALA A 69 3.35 -26.38 -65.79
CA ALA A 69 4.54 -27.19 -65.53
C ALA A 69 5.59 -27.12 -66.67
N GLU A 70 5.15 -27.15 -67.94
CA GLU A 70 6.04 -27.13 -69.11
C GLU A 70 6.85 -25.83 -69.23
N LYS A 71 6.34 -24.73 -68.67
CA LYS A 71 7.00 -23.41 -68.69
C LYS A 71 7.59 -23.01 -67.35
N ALA A 72 7.45 -23.87 -66.34
CA ALA A 72 7.73 -23.57 -64.93
C ALA A 72 7.17 -22.19 -64.51
N GLN A 73 5.89 -21.94 -64.80
CA GLN A 73 5.30 -20.62 -64.65
C GLN A 73 3.98 -20.66 -63.89
N LEU A 74 3.84 -19.78 -62.91
CA LEU A 74 2.61 -19.56 -62.16
C LEU A 74 1.90 -18.32 -62.71
N GLN A 75 0.63 -18.48 -63.10
CA GLN A 75 -0.20 -17.38 -63.55
C GLN A 75 -1.28 -17.06 -62.53
N VAL A 76 -1.37 -15.79 -62.15
CA VAL A 76 -2.31 -15.29 -61.15
C VAL A 76 -3.06 -14.09 -61.71
N GLU A 77 -4.38 -14.13 -61.65
CA GLU A 77 -5.25 -13.09 -62.24
C GLU A 77 -6.39 -12.74 -61.30
N GLY A 78 -6.88 -11.51 -61.43
CA GLY A 78 -8.01 -11.04 -60.64
C GLY A 78 -8.58 -9.72 -61.10
N THR A 79 -9.51 -9.22 -60.31
CA THR A 79 -10.13 -7.91 -60.48
C THR A 79 -9.87 -7.03 -59.26
N ALA A 80 -9.72 -5.73 -59.48
CA ALA A 80 -9.65 -4.72 -58.42
C ALA A 80 -10.05 -3.35 -59.01
N PRO A 81 -10.37 -2.34 -58.17
CA PRO A 81 -10.59 -0.99 -58.66
C PRO A 81 -9.39 -0.49 -59.50
N PRO A 82 -9.60 0.21 -60.62
CA PRO A 82 -8.52 0.69 -61.48
C PRO A 82 -7.42 1.45 -60.72
N GLY A 83 -6.15 1.14 -61.01
CA GLY A 83 -4.98 1.74 -60.37
C GLY A 83 -4.59 1.13 -59.01
N THR A 84 -5.36 0.17 -58.49
CA THR A 84 -5.03 -0.51 -57.22
C THR A 84 -3.78 -1.37 -57.35
N GLN A 85 -2.80 -1.19 -56.45
CA GLN A 85 -1.67 -2.12 -56.31
C GLN A 85 -2.11 -3.43 -55.66
N VAL A 86 -1.68 -4.55 -56.24
CA VAL A 86 -1.93 -5.90 -55.74
C VAL A 86 -0.59 -6.59 -55.52
N THR A 87 -0.37 -7.09 -54.29
CA THR A 87 0.76 -7.95 -53.95
C THR A 87 0.30 -9.40 -53.93
N VAL A 88 0.97 -10.26 -54.67
CA VAL A 88 0.72 -11.71 -54.66
C VAL A 88 1.84 -12.38 -53.87
N ALA A 89 1.46 -13.16 -52.88
CA ALA A 89 2.37 -13.92 -52.03
C ALA A 89 1.99 -15.41 -52.05
N ASN A 90 2.96 -16.23 -51.67
CA ASN A 90 2.71 -17.60 -51.27
C ASN A 90 1.80 -17.57 -50.03
N ALA A 91 0.66 -18.26 -50.04
CA ALA A 91 -0.28 -18.18 -48.93
C ALA A 91 0.24 -18.88 -47.66
N THR A 92 1.10 -19.89 -47.80
CA THR A 92 1.66 -20.64 -46.66
C THR A 92 2.80 -19.86 -46.00
N SER A 93 3.79 -19.42 -46.77
CA SER A 93 4.99 -18.76 -46.24
C SER A 93 4.88 -17.24 -46.14
N LEU A 94 3.83 -16.65 -46.75
CA LEU A 94 3.64 -15.20 -46.93
C LEU A 94 4.78 -14.50 -47.69
N VAL A 95 5.71 -15.27 -48.28
CA VAL A 95 6.77 -14.74 -49.12
C VAL A 95 6.16 -14.13 -50.37
N THR A 96 6.50 -12.86 -50.65
CA THR A 96 5.99 -12.14 -51.82
C THR A 96 6.56 -12.76 -53.11
N LEU A 97 5.66 -13.16 -54.00
CA LEU A 97 5.99 -13.72 -55.31
C LEU A 97 6.06 -12.63 -56.39
N GLY A 98 5.29 -11.54 -56.22
CA GLY A 98 5.36 -10.37 -57.08
C GLY A 98 4.29 -9.34 -56.79
N ARG A 99 4.36 -8.21 -57.51
CA ARG A 99 3.40 -7.10 -57.41
C ARG A 99 2.94 -6.69 -58.80
N THR A 100 1.68 -6.27 -58.90
CA THR A 100 1.07 -5.76 -60.13
C THR A 100 0.05 -4.67 -59.80
N SER A 101 -0.52 -4.01 -60.80
CA SER A 101 -1.59 -3.01 -60.62
C SER A 101 -2.77 -3.31 -61.53
N ALA A 102 -3.99 -3.03 -61.06
CA ALA A 102 -5.18 -3.17 -61.88
C ALA A 102 -5.24 -2.11 -62.98
N GLY A 103 -5.48 -2.55 -64.21
CA GLY A 103 -5.64 -1.71 -65.39
C GLY A 103 -6.88 -0.81 -65.32
N SER A 104 -7.05 0.04 -66.32
CA SER A 104 -8.21 0.94 -66.44
C SER A 104 -9.54 0.21 -66.59
N ASP A 105 -9.50 -1.06 -66.97
CA ASP A 105 -10.62 -2.01 -67.06
C ASP A 105 -10.88 -2.78 -65.74
N GLY A 106 -10.05 -2.57 -64.71
CA GLY A 106 -10.17 -3.20 -63.41
C GLY A 106 -9.64 -4.63 -63.33
N ARG A 107 -8.94 -5.12 -64.37
CA ARG A 107 -8.30 -6.45 -64.36
C ARG A 107 -6.82 -6.33 -64.05
N TRP A 108 -6.26 -7.35 -63.41
CA TRP A 108 -4.83 -7.48 -63.17
C TRP A 108 -4.36 -8.91 -63.44
N ARG A 109 -3.11 -9.03 -63.84
CA ARG A 109 -2.42 -10.30 -64.08
C ARG A 109 -0.98 -10.20 -63.57
N LEU A 110 -0.49 -11.30 -63.03
CA LEU A 110 0.88 -11.49 -62.61
C LEU A 110 1.34 -12.88 -63.06
N GLU A 111 2.49 -12.91 -63.73
CA GLU A 111 3.16 -14.15 -64.10
C GLU A 111 4.46 -14.27 -63.30
N VAL A 112 4.63 -15.39 -62.61
CA VAL A 112 5.81 -15.67 -61.78
C VAL A 112 6.55 -16.86 -62.38
N ARG A 113 7.81 -16.66 -62.77
CA ARG A 113 8.65 -17.70 -63.38
C ARG A 113 9.46 -18.43 -62.31
N ASP A 114 9.48 -19.75 -62.40
CA ASP A 114 10.19 -20.69 -61.53
C ASP A 114 10.10 -20.38 -60.02
N PRO A 115 8.88 -20.22 -59.46
CA PRO A 115 8.71 -20.09 -58.02
C PRO A 115 9.15 -21.38 -57.33
N ARG A 116 10.13 -21.29 -56.42
CA ARG A 116 10.63 -22.42 -55.63
C ARG A 116 10.48 -22.16 -54.13
N PRO A 117 9.71 -22.98 -53.40
CA PRO A 117 8.82 -24.03 -53.90
C PRO A 117 7.63 -23.47 -54.70
N VAL A 118 6.99 -24.30 -55.53
CA VAL A 118 5.74 -23.92 -56.20
C VAL A 118 4.64 -23.83 -55.13
N PRO A 119 3.90 -22.71 -55.02
CA PRO A 119 2.84 -22.57 -54.04
C PRO A 119 1.66 -23.51 -54.32
N CYS A 120 1.14 -24.22 -53.30
CA CYS A 120 -0.16 -24.89 -53.46
C CYS A 120 -1.33 -23.88 -53.43
N ARG A 121 -1.09 -22.70 -52.84
CA ARG A 121 -2.08 -21.64 -52.66
C ARG A 121 -1.40 -20.28 -52.73
N VAL A 122 -2.05 -19.32 -53.34
CA VAL A 122 -1.59 -17.93 -53.41
C VAL A 122 -2.56 -16.99 -52.71
N ARG A 123 -2.02 -15.90 -52.15
CA ARG A 123 -2.76 -14.80 -51.55
C ARG A 123 -2.52 -13.53 -52.34
N ALA A 124 -3.59 -12.89 -52.82
CA ALA A 124 -3.55 -11.55 -53.37
C ALA A 124 -3.99 -10.54 -52.30
N THR A 125 -3.24 -9.45 -52.11
CA THR A 125 -3.51 -8.40 -51.10
C THR A 125 -3.51 -7.01 -51.75
N ALA A 126 -4.51 -6.20 -51.41
CA ALA A 126 -4.66 -4.80 -51.82
C ALA A 126 -5.10 -3.95 -50.61
N GLY A 127 -4.17 -3.18 -50.04
CA GLY A 127 -4.40 -2.52 -48.74
C GLY A 127 -4.65 -3.55 -47.63
N GLU A 128 -5.72 -3.38 -46.87
CA GLU A 128 -6.14 -4.31 -45.81
C GLU A 128 -6.94 -5.53 -46.32
N ARG A 129 -7.34 -5.53 -47.61
CA ARG A 129 -8.14 -6.59 -48.21
C ARG A 129 -7.26 -7.67 -48.81
N TRP A 130 -7.65 -8.93 -48.64
CA TRP A 130 -6.95 -10.06 -49.24
C TRP A 130 -7.91 -11.16 -49.67
N SER A 131 -7.45 -11.98 -50.62
CA SER A 131 -8.18 -13.14 -51.15
C SER A 131 -7.18 -14.24 -51.48
N GLU A 132 -7.56 -15.48 -51.20
CA GLU A 132 -6.72 -16.66 -51.43
C GLU A 132 -7.38 -17.66 -52.38
N ARG A 133 -6.55 -18.37 -53.15
CA ARG A 133 -7.00 -19.41 -54.06
C ARG A 133 -5.97 -20.52 -54.16
N ALA A 134 -6.44 -21.77 -54.23
CA ALA A 134 -5.60 -22.91 -54.57
C ALA A 134 -5.03 -22.73 -55.99
N VAL A 135 -3.81 -23.20 -56.20
CA VAL A 135 -3.18 -23.18 -57.52
C VAL A 135 -3.64 -24.42 -58.28
N ASP A 136 -4.43 -24.19 -59.33
CA ASP A 136 -4.89 -25.22 -60.24
C ASP A 136 -3.66 -25.87 -60.93
N HIS A 137 -3.66 -27.19 -61.05
CA HIS A 137 -2.55 -27.99 -61.61
C HIS A 137 -1.18 -27.88 -60.89
N ALA A 138 -1.16 -27.46 -59.62
CA ALA A 138 0.08 -27.46 -58.83
C ALA A 138 0.70 -28.87 -58.72
N PRO A 139 2.05 -29.00 -58.72
CA PRO A 139 2.71 -30.28 -58.56
C PRO A 139 2.44 -30.83 -57.15
N ALA A 140 2.44 -32.16 -56.98
CA ALA A 140 2.25 -32.79 -55.67
C ALA A 140 3.27 -32.35 -54.61
N THR A 141 4.41 -31.81 -55.03
CA THR A 141 5.47 -31.25 -54.18
C THR A 141 5.28 -29.76 -53.85
N CYS A 142 4.10 -29.18 -54.10
CA CYS A 142 3.82 -27.81 -53.72
C CYS A 142 3.76 -27.67 -52.17
N ASP A 143 4.09 -26.49 -51.66
CA ASP A 143 4.39 -26.24 -50.22
C ASP A 143 3.17 -26.12 -49.29
N GLY A 144 2.07 -26.79 -49.61
CA GLY A 144 0.80 -26.75 -48.87
C GLY A 144 -0.02 -28.03 -48.98
N GLY A 145 0.59 -29.14 -49.38
CA GLY A 145 0.01 -30.47 -49.30
C GLY A 145 -0.07 -30.95 -47.85
N GLY A 146 -1.10 -30.50 -47.12
CA GLY A 146 -1.65 -31.07 -45.89
C GLY A 146 -0.66 -31.62 -44.86
N GLY A 147 -0.11 -30.76 -43.99
CA GLY A 147 0.50 -31.21 -42.74
C GLY A 147 -0.52 -31.99 -41.89
N GLY A 148 -0.12 -33.17 -41.43
CA GLY A 148 -0.91 -34.02 -40.53
C GLY A 148 -1.23 -33.29 -39.22
N LEU A 149 -2.32 -33.67 -38.56
CA LEU A 149 -2.72 -33.13 -37.27
C LEU A 149 -1.81 -33.69 -36.17
N SER A 150 -0.92 -32.84 -35.65
CA SER A 150 0.05 -33.21 -34.63
C SER A 150 -0.56 -33.17 -33.23
N ALA A 151 -1.17 -32.05 -32.84
CA ALA A 151 -1.72 -31.83 -31.50
C ALA A 151 -2.97 -30.95 -31.49
N LEU A 152 -3.70 -30.98 -30.36
CA LEU A 152 -4.80 -30.07 -30.05
C LEU A 152 -4.56 -29.48 -28.65
N ALA A 153 -4.96 -28.23 -28.43
CA ALA A 153 -4.97 -27.60 -27.12
C ALA A 153 -6.32 -26.92 -26.87
N VAL A 154 -6.83 -27.02 -25.65
CA VAL A 154 -8.00 -26.28 -25.17
C VAL A 154 -7.50 -25.12 -24.31
N LEU A 155 -7.87 -23.89 -24.67
CA LEU A 155 -7.44 -22.67 -24.00
C LEU A 155 -8.66 -21.92 -23.48
N GLY A 156 -8.66 -21.54 -22.21
CA GLY A 156 -9.75 -20.77 -21.59
C GLY A 156 -9.51 -20.57 -20.10
N PRO A 157 -10.46 -19.95 -19.38
CA PRO A 157 -10.34 -19.73 -17.94
C PRO A 157 -10.35 -21.04 -17.15
N ALA A 158 -9.62 -21.07 -16.04
CA ALA A 158 -9.54 -22.23 -15.14
C ALA A 158 -10.77 -22.37 -14.22
N THR A 159 -11.62 -21.35 -14.15
CA THR A 159 -12.81 -21.31 -13.29
C THR A 159 -13.98 -20.61 -13.99
N VAL A 160 -15.21 -21.06 -13.72
CA VAL A 160 -16.46 -20.43 -14.18
C VAL A 160 -17.45 -20.42 -13.03
N ALA A 161 -18.08 -19.30 -12.72
CA ALA A 161 -19.12 -19.26 -11.69
C ALA A 161 -20.39 -19.99 -12.17
N GLU A 162 -21.12 -20.63 -11.25
CA GLU A 162 -22.46 -21.12 -11.58
C GLU A 162 -23.35 -20.00 -12.13
N GLY A 163 -24.26 -20.37 -13.04
CA GLY A 163 -25.12 -19.43 -13.75
C GLY A 163 -24.42 -18.55 -14.80
N HIS A 164 -23.11 -18.70 -15.00
CA HIS A 164 -22.33 -17.91 -15.96
C HIS A 164 -21.81 -18.75 -17.14
N THR A 165 -21.29 -18.05 -18.15
CA THR A 165 -20.67 -18.67 -19.33
C THR A 165 -19.21 -18.24 -19.48
N ALA A 166 -18.40 -19.08 -20.12
CA ALA A 166 -17.03 -18.76 -20.49
C ALA A 166 -16.67 -19.33 -21.86
N THR A 167 -15.80 -18.64 -22.59
CA THR A 167 -15.36 -19.07 -23.93
C THR A 167 -14.01 -19.79 -23.86
N TYR A 168 -13.93 -20.91 -24.57
CA TYR A 168 -12.76 -21.75 -24.77
C TYR A 168 -12.44 -21.83 -26.26
N THR A 169 -11.14 -21.85 -26.56
CA THR A 169 -10.61 -21.96 -27.92
C THR A 169 -9.95 -23.32 -28.10
N ALA A 170 -10.25 -24.01 -29.21
CA ALA A 170 -9.53 -25.21 -29.63
C ALA A 170 -8.47 -24.84 -30.67
N ARG A 171 -7.19 -25.02 -30.34
CA ARG A 171 -6.06 -24.71 -31.23
C ARG A 171 -5.40 -26.00 -31.71
N ALA A 172 -5.50 -26.27 -33.00
CA ALA A 172 -4.81 -27.39 -33.66
C ALA A 172 -3.37 -26.98 -33.99
N THR A 173 -2.44 -27.93 -33.87
CA THR A 173 -1.05 -27.81 -34.33
C THR A 173 -0.79 -28.89 -35.37
N PHE A 174 -0.17 -28.52 -36.50
CA PHE A 174 0.13 -29.44 -37.59
C PHE A 174 1.60 -29.86 -37.59
N THR A 175 1.90 -30.94 -38.31
CA THR A 175 3.27 -31.50 -38.39
C THR A 175 4.29 -30.55 -39.01
N ASP A 176 3.84 -29.52 -39.74
CA ASP A 176 4.67 -28.44 -40.28
C ASP A 176 4.94 -27.31 -39.27
N GLY A 177 4.44 -27.43 -38.04
CA GLY A 177 4.59 -26.46 -36.97
C GLY A 177 3.57 -25.31 -37.01
N SER A 178 2.72 -25.23 -38.03
CA SER A 178 1.64 -24.23 -38.09
C SER A 178 0.52 -24.54 -37.09
N THR A 179 -0.19 -23.50 -36.66
CA THR A 179 -1.36 -23.64 -35.77
C THR A 179 -2.61 -23.01 -36.37
N GLN A 180 -3.77 -23.59 -36.12
CA GLN A 180 -5.06 -23.09 -36.57
C GLN A 180 -6.08 -23.08 -35.42
N ASP A 181 -6.89 -22.03 -35.36
CA ASP A 181 -8.10 -22.01 -34.54
C ASP A 181 -9.16 -22.89 -35.20
N VAL A 182 -9.52 -23.98 -34.52
CA VAL A 182 -10.51 -24.96 -34.95
C VAL A 182 -11.72 -25.00 -34.01
N THR A 183 -11.95 -23.94 -33.21
CA THR A 183 -13.01 -23.86 -32.21
C THR A 183 -14.40 -24.20 -32.76
N ALA A 184 -14.72 -23.66 -33.94
CA ALA A 184 -15.99 -23.92 -34.64
C ALA A 184 -16.07 -25.28 -35.33
N LEU A 185 -14.93 -25.97 -35.50
CA LEU A 185 -14.81 -27.27 -36.17
C LEU A 185 -14.62 -28.43 -35.18
N ALA A 186 -14.27 -28.14 -33.94
CA ALA A 186 -14.06 -29.12 -32.90
C ALA A 186 -15.39 -29.60 -32.29
N VAL A 187 -15.43 -30.87 -31.92
CA VAL A 187 -16.49 -31.45 -31.11
C VAL A 187 -16.15 -31.20 -29.64
N TRP A 188 -17.04 -30.54 -28.92
CA TRP A 188 -16.85 -30.18 -27.51
C TRP A 188 -17.65 -31.09 -26.58
N SER A 189 -17.10 -31.38 -25.40
CA SER A 189 -17.80 -32.08 -24.32
C SER A 189 -17.33 -31.60 -22.95
N VAL A 190 -18.19 -31.77 -21.94
CA VAL A 190 -17.90 -31.53 -20.53
C VAL A 190 -18.45 -32.69 -19.70
N ASN A 191 -17.74 -33.11 -18.66
CA ASN A 191 -18.06 -34.29 -17.85
C ASN A 191 -18.88 -33.96 -16.57
N SER A 192 -19.79 -32.99 -16.64
CA SER A 192 -20.66 -32.64 -15.50
C SER A 192 -22.11 -32.52 -15.93
N PRO A 193 -23.07 -32.96 -15.11
CA PRO A 193 -24.49 -32.69 -15.35
C PRO A 193 -24.86 -31.22 -15.08
N HIS A 194 -23.98 -30.46 -14.41
CA HIS A 194 -24.14 -29.05 -14.08
C HIS A 194 -23.46 -28.14 -15.11
N ALA A 195 -22.99 -28.63 -16.25
CA ALA A 195 -22.47 -27.78 -17.31
C ALA A 195 -22.77 -28.32 -18.71
N THR A 196 -22.81 -27.41 -19.68
CA THR A 196 -22.89 -27.73 -21.11
C THR A 196 -21.84 -26.94 -21.86
N ILE A 197 -21.33 -27.47 -22.97
CA ILE A 197 -20.41 -26.73 -23.84
C ILE A 197 -20.81 -26.89 -25.30
N SER A 198 -20.88 -25.77 -26.03
CA SER A 198 -21.20 -25.75 -27.45
C SER A 198 -20.43 -24.63 -28.15
N GLY A 199 -19.78 -24.95 -29.27
CA GLY A 199 -18.98 -23.97 -30.04
C GLY A 199 -17.87 -23.31 -29.23
N GLY A 200 -17.32 -24.01 -28.21
CA GLY A 200 -16.35 -23.47 -27.28
C GLY A 200 -16.94 -22.64 -26.14
N VAL A 201 -18.25 -22.41 -26.07
CA VAL A 201 -18.87 -21.68 -24.95
C VAL A 201 -19.35 -22.67 -23.89
N LEU A 202 -18.69 -22.69 -22.74
CA LEU A 202 -19.10 -23.42 -21.54
C LEU A 202 -20.19 -22.61 -20.82
N THR A 203 -21.31 -23.25 -20.50
CA THR A 203 -22.37 -22.70 -19.65
C THR A 203 -22.44 -23.54 -18.38
N ALA A 204 -22.17 -22.92 -17.24
CA ALA A 204 -22.26 -23.55 -15.93
C ALA A 204 -23.66 -23.32 -15.33
N GLY A 205 -24.28 -24.40 -14.90
CA GLY A 205 -25.49 -24.42 -14.08
C GLY A 205 -25.16 -24.41 -12.59
N GLU A 206 -26.19 -24.51 -11.76
CA GLU A 206 -26.08 -24.48 -10.29
C GLU A 206 -25.37 -25.73 -9.74
N VAL A 207 -24.43 -25.53 -8.82
CA VAL A 207 -23.69 -26.57 -8.12
C VAL A 207 -23.80 -26.36 -6.60
N ALA A 208 -23.93 -27.44 -5.82
CA ALA A 208 -24.10 -27.32 -4.36
C ALA A 208 -22.78 -27.05 -3.60
N ALA A 209 -21.65 -27.10 -4.30
CA ALA A 209 -20.29 -26.78 -3.87
C ALA A 209 -19.42 -26.72 -5.13
N ASP A 210 -18.22 -26.13 -5.03
CA ASP A 210 -17.27 -26.08 -6.15
C ASP A 210 -17.08 -27.45 -6.81
N GLU A 211 -17.36 -27.52 -8.12
CA GLU A 211 -17.28 -28.76 -8.90
C GLU A 211 -16.11 -28.68 -9.89
N THR A 212 -15.16 -29.62 -9.79
CA THR A 212 -14.10 -29.75 -10.79
C THR A 212 -14.60 -30.54 -12.01
N VAL A 213 -14.60 -29.91 -13.18
CA VAL A 213 -15.02 -30.48 -14.46
C VAL A 213 -13.87 -30.50 -15.47
N LEU A 214 -14.03 -31.30 -16.52
CA LEU A 214 -13.10 -31.51 -17.60
C LEU A 214 -13.76 -31.05 -18.90
N VAL A 215 -13.29 -29.93 -19.43
CA VAL A 215 -13.71 -29.41 -20.72
C VAL A 215 -12.83 -30.02 -21.80
N SER A 216 -13.42 -30.79 -22.71
CA SER A 216 -12.72 -31.52 -23.76
C SER A 216 -13.12 -31.01 -25.15
N ALA A 217 -12.15 -30.99 -26.06
CA ALA A 217 -12.37 -30.76 -27.48
C ALA A 217 -11.72 -31.90 -28.29
N SER A 218 -12.35 -32.30 -29.39
CA SER A 218 -11.84 -33.26 -30.36
C SER A 218 -11.93 -32.69 -31.77
N TYR A 219 -10.84 -32.76 -32.53
CA TYR A 219 -10.78 -32.27 -33.91
C TYR A 219 -10.21 -33.35 -34.84
N THR A 220 -10.85 -33.53 -36.00
CA THR A 220 -10.45 -34.52 -37.01
C THR A 220 -10.10 -33.83 -38.31
N ARG A 221 -8.91 -34.13 -38.85
CA ARG A 221 -8.48 -33.71 -40.19
C ARG A 221 -8.02 -34.95 -40.97
N GLY A 222 -8.70 -35.27 -42.06
CA GLY A 222 -8.46 -36.54 -42.77
C GLY A 222 -8.79 -37.74 -41.89
N SER A 223 -7.85 -38.67 -41.73
CA SER A 223 -7.99 -39.85 -40.84
C SER A 223 -7.43 -39.64 -39.44
N GLU A 224 -6.93 -38.45 -39.12
CA GLU A 224 -6.29 -38.16 -37.84
C GLU A 224 -7.21 -37.36 -36.92
N THR A 225 -7.46 -37.90 -35.73
CA THR A 225 -8.19 -37.22 -34.65
C THR A 225 -7.25 -36.92 -33.49
N ARG A 226 -7.36 -35.72 -32.93
CA ARG A 226 -6.72 -35.34 -31.68
C ARG A 226 -7.75 -34.79 -30.72
N SER A 227 -7.61 -35.16 -29.46
CA SER A 227 -8.42 -34.65 -28.36
C SER A 227 -7.53 -33.97 -27.34
N ALA A 228 -8.04 -32.93 -26.71
CA ALA A 228 -7.40 -32.25 -25.61
C ALA A 228 -8.45 -31.86 -24.58
N SER A 229 -8.01 -31.76 -23.34
CA SER A 229 -8.89 -31.40 -22.23
C SER A 229 -8.19 -30.44 -21.28
N THR A 230 -8.96 -29.56 -20.66
CA THR A 230 -8.51 -28.70 -19.57
C THR A 230 -9.42 -28.86 -18.37
N THR A 231 -8.82 -28.81 -17.17
CA THR A 231 -9.57 -28.80 -15.92
C THR A 231 -10.15 -27.41 -15.68
N VAL A 232 -11.43 -27.36 -15.31
CA VAL A 232 -12.17 -26.14 -15.00
C VAL A 232 -12.90 -26.35 -13.68
N THR A 233 -12.92 -25.36 -12.80
CA THR A 233 -13.74 -25.42 -11.57
C THR A 233 -15.01 -24.59 -11.77
N ILE A 234 -16.18 -25.22 -11.68
CA ILE A 234 -17.45 -24.51 -11.54
C ILE A 234 -17.57 -24.07 -10.09
N LEU A 235 -17.65 -22.77 -9.85
CA LEU A 235 -17.71 -22.22 -8.50
C LEU A 235 -19.16 -22.12 -8.04
N ASP A 236 -19.47 -22.71 -6.88
CA ASP A 236 -20.74 -22.50 -6.16
C ASP A 236 -20.82 -21.03 -5.74
N GLN A 237 -21.89 -20.34 -6.10
CA GLN A 237 -22.12 -18.95 -5.76
C GLN A 237 -23.13 -18.87 -4.64
N VAL A 238 -22.65 -19.15 -3.42
CA VAL A 238 -23.38 -18.79 -2.20
C VAL A 238 -23.83 -17.32 -2.32
N PRO A 239 -25.13 -17.01 -2.22
CA PRO A 239 -25.61 -15.65 -2.37
C PRO A 239 -24.87 -14.70 -1.42
N VAL A 240 -24.14 -13.74 -2.01
CA VAL A 240 -23.40 -12.76 -1.23
C VAL A 240 -24.15 -11.44 -1.11
N SER A 241 -23.92 -10.72 -0.02
CA SER A 241 -24.50 -9.39 0.23
C SER A 241 -23.44 -8.38 0.63
N GLY A 242 -23.70 -7.09 0.48
CA GLY A 242 -22.73 -6.04 0.80
C GLY A 242 -22.60 -5.00 -0.30
N SER A 243 -21.71 -4.03 -0.08
CA SER A 243 -21.54 -2.88 -0.98
C SER A 243 -21.05 -3.23 -2.38
N HIS A 244 -20.39 -4.39 -2.53
CA HIS A 244 -19.82 -4.86 -3.79
C HIS A 244 -20.43 -6.19 -4.28
N ALA A 245 -21.57 -6.62 -3.72
CA ALA A 245 -22.26 -7.81 -4.20
C ALA A 245 -22.62 -7.65 -5.70
N GLY A 246 -22.30 -8.68 -6.50
CA GLY A 246 -22.52 -8.67 -7.96
C GLY A 246 -21.56 -7.79 -8.78
N ARG A 247 -20.55 -7.17 -8.17
CA ARG A 247 -19.55 -6.36 -8.90
C ARG A 247 -18.46 -7.20 -9.57
N PHE A 248 -18.23 -8.41 -9.06
CA PHE A 248 -17.30 -9.40 -9.60
C PHE A 248 -17.77 -10.80 -9.20
N ALA A 249 -17.57 -11.78 -10.07
CA ALA A 249 -17.96 -13.16 -9.82
C ALA A 249 -16.99 -13.89 -8.86
N VAL A 250 -15.71 -13.56 -8.93
CA VAL A 250 -14.65 -14.21 -8.15
C VAL A 250 -13.66 -13.17 -7.64
N TYR A 251 -13.31 -13.27 -6.37
CA TYR A 251 -12.23 -12.50 -5.76
C TYR A 251 -10.87 -13.18 -5.98
N GLU A 252 -10.05 -12.58 -6.83
CA GLU A 252 -8.69 -13.03 -7.17
C GLU A 252 -7.63 -12.17 -6.45
N GLY A 253 -7.91 -11.78 -5.21
CA GLY A 253 -7.09 -10.84 -4.47
C GLY A 253 -7.26 -9.39 -4.94
N THR A 254 -6.29 -8.54 -4.61
CA THR A 254 -6.35 -7.10 -4.87
C THR A 254 -6.49 -6.76 -6.35
N LYS A 255 -6.02 -7.63 -7.25
CA LYS A 255 -6.22 -7.49 -8.70
C LYS A 255 -7.69 -7.28 -9.08
N THR A 256 -8.64 -7.92 -8.39
CA THR A 256 -10.07 -7.70 -8.60
C THR A 256 -10.45 -6.24 -8.32
N CYS A 257 -9.94 -5.66 -7.24
CA CYS A 257 -10.19 -4.28 -6.84
C CYS A 257 -9.58 -3.27 -7.83
N LEU A 258 -8.40 -3.55 -8.36
CA LEU A 258 -7.67 -2.65 -9.27
C LEU A 258 -8.42 -2.34 -10.57
N THR A 259 -9.38 -3.19 -10.96
CA THR A 259 -10.23 -2.95 -12.15
C THR A 259 -11.06 -1.68 -12.05
N CYS A 260 -11.41 -1.23 -10.84
CA CYS A 260 -12.18 -0.01 -10.60
C CYS A 260 -11.47 0.99 -9.66
N HIS A 261 -10.54 0.53 -8.83
CA HIS A 261 -9.91 1.33 -7.76
C HIS A 261 -8.40 1.51 -7.94
N LEU A 262 -7.94 1.62 -9.19
CA LEU A 262 -6.51 1.81 -9.49
C LEU A 262 -5.96 3.11 -8.87
N SER A 263 -6.72 4.21 -8.94
CA SER A 263 -6.34 5.50 -8.34
C SER A 263 -6.14 5.41 -6.82
N GLU A 264 -7.07 4.74 -6.15
CA GLU A 264 -7.04 4.51 -4.71
C GLU A 264 -5.87 3.62 -4.31
N ALA A 265 -5.58 2.57 -5.09
CA ALA A 265 -4.43 1.72 -4.88
C ALA A 265 -3.11 2.48 -5.08
N MET A 266 -3.00 3.34 -6.08
CA MET A 266 -1.83 4.20 -6.26
C MET A 266 -1.63 5.16 -5.08
N ALA A 267 -2.72 5.72 -4.56
CA ALA A 267 -2.67 6.61 -3.40
C ALA A 267 -2.28 5.85 -2.12
N MET A 268 -2.86 4.67 -1.89
CA MET A 268 -2.47 3.79 -0.78
C MET A 268 -1.02 3.34 -0.90
N HIS A 269 -0.55 3.00 -2.11
CA HIS A 269 0.85 2.67 -2.37
C HIS A 269 1.79 3.81 -1.97
N ALA A 270 1.40 5.07 -2.21
CA ALA A 270 2.20 6.23 -1.85
C ALA A 270 2.14 6.59 -0.35
N SER A 271 1.20 6.00 0.40
CA SER A 271 1.01 6.29 1.83
C SER A 271 2.13 5.72 2.71
N VAL A 272 2.31 6.34 3.87
CA VAL A 272 3.19 5.82 4.94
C VAL A 272 2.75 4.44 5.40
N HIS A 273 1.45 4.14 5.39
CA HIS A 273 0.93 2.83 5.82
C HIS A 273 1.42 1.68 4.93
N TYR A 274 1.62 1.93 3.63
CA TYR A 274 2.19 0.96 2.70
C TYR A 274 3.72 1.07 2.59
N GLN A 275 4.27 2.27 2.40
CA GLN A 275 5.73 2.42 2.22
C GLN A 275 6.51 2.19 3.52
N TRP A 276 5.89 2.40 4.69
CA TRP A 276 6.57 2.48 5.99
C TRP A 276 7.72 3.49 6.01
N GLN A 277 7.67 4.45 5.09
CA GLN A 277 8.56 5.58 4.93
C GLN A 277 7.75 6.73 4.36
N GLY A 278 8.12 7.97 4.68
CA GLY A 278 7.47 9.16 4.18
C GLY A 278 8.28 10.41 4.49
N ASN A 279 7.64 11.57 4.33
CA ASN A 279 8.29 12.86 4.60
C ASN A 279 8.58 13.02 6.09
N ALA A 280 9.87 13.05 6.43
CA ALA A 280 10.42 13.14 7.77
C ALA A 280 11.21 14.45 7.98
N SER A 281 10.82 15.55 7.34
CA SER A 281 11.48 16.86 7.46
C SER A 281 11.52 17.43 8.89
N GLU A 282 10.65 16.94 9.78
CA GLU A 282 10.58 17.31 11.19
C GLU A 282 11.31 16.33 12.12
N ALA A 283 11.95 15.30 11.56
CA ALA A 283 12.86 14.41 12.25
C ALA A 283 14.30 14.92 12.13
N VAL A 284 14.90 15.26 13.25
CA VAL A 284 16.28 15.75 13.34
C VAL A 284 17.21 14.60 13.67
N GLY A 285 18.43 14.64 13.15
CA GLY A 285 19.45 13.62 13.38
C GLY A 285 19.48 12.50 12.34
N LEU A 286 18.62 12.58 11.31
CA LEU A 286 18.61 11.65 10.19
C LEU A 286 19.33 12.21 8.97
N SER A 287 19.96 11.35 8.18
CA SER A 287 20.67 11.77 6.95
C SER A 287 19.74 12.01 5.76
N SER A 288 18.48 11.59 5.86
CA SER A 288 17.48 11.67 4.80
C SER A 288 16.17 12.25 5.34
N SER A 289 15.52 13.09 4.54
CA SER A 289 14.14 13.55 4.80
C SER A 289 13.08 12.53 4.38
N LEU A 290 13.47 11.39 3.80
CA LEU A 290 12.65 10.21 3.61
C LEU A 290 13.05 9.17 4.65
N ALA A 291 12.17 8.92 5.63
CA ALA A 291 12.43 7.97 6.71
C ALA A 291 11.13 7.36 7.22
N GLY A 292 11.21 6.31 8.03
CA GLY A 292 10.05 5.76 8.72
C GLY A 292 10.35 4.55 9.58
N LYS A 293 9.46 3.57 9.57
CA LYS A 293 9.69 2.28 10.22
C LYS A 293 10.75 1.46 9.49
N LEU A 294 10.72 1.42 8.15
CA LEU A 294 11.80 0.79 7.37
C LEU A 294 13.05 1.65 7.40
N GLY A 295 14.20 0.99 7.56
CA GLY A 295 15.50 1.63 7.80
C GLY A 295 15.72 2.09 9.24
N GLY A 296 14.68 2.12 10.08
CA GLY A 296 14.79 2.58 11.47
C GLY A 296 14.94 1.44 12.49
N ILE A 297 15.97 1.51 13.33
CA ILE A 297 16.08 0.69 14.54
C ILE A 297 15.27 1.31 15.70
N ASN A 298 14.84 0.48 16.65
CA ASN A 298 14.20 0.88 17.90
C ASN A 298 14.69 0.01 19.07
N ASP A 299 14.20 0.35 20.26
CA ASP A 299 14.48 -0.21 21.58
C ASP A 299 13.44 -1.26 22.03
N PHE A 300 12.53 -1.67 21.14
CA PHE A 300 11.56 -2.75 21.37
C PHE A 300 12.00 -4.05 20.71
N CYS A 301 11.66 -4.23 19.43
CA CYS A 301 11.97 -5.41 18.62
C CYS A 301 13.13 -5.14 17.64
N ILE A 302 13.94 -4.12 17.93
CA ILE A 302 15.19 -3.79 17.24
C ILE A 302 14.96 -3.30 15.81
N TYR A 303 15.09 -4.15 14.78
CA TYR A 303 15.23 -3.68 13.39
C TYR A 303 14.33 -4.46 12.43
N PRO A 304 13.37 -3.81 11.73
CA PRO A 304 12.35 -4.50 10.97
C PRO A 304 12.84 -5.07 9.63
N ASP A 305 13.82 -4.46 8.98
CA ASP A 305 14.18 -4.79 7.59
C ASP A 305 14.66 -6.23 7.44
N ILE A 306 15.39 -6.78 8.42
CA ILE A 306 15.83 -8.18 8.43
C ILE A 306 14.83 -9.13 9.11
N ASN A 307 13.77 -8.58 9.72
CA ASN A 307 12.75 -9.28 10.50
C ASN A 307 11.35 -9.11 9.89
N TRP A 308 11.27 -9.09 8.56
CA TRP A 308 10.06 -8.71 7.83
C TRP A 308 8.84 -9.61 8.10
N LEU A 309 8.82 -10.85 7.60
CA LEU A 309 7.68 -11.77 7.70
C LEU A 309 8.14 -13.23 7.70
N GLY A 310 7.46 -14.09 8.46
CA GLY A 310 7.65 -15.54 8.41
C GLY A 310 6.82 -16.30 9.45
N LYS A 311 6.99 -17.62 9.52
CA LYS A 311 6.51 -18.44 10.64
C LYS A 311 7.61 -18.64 11.67
N LEU A 312 7.24 -18.67 12.94
CA LEU A 312 8.08 -19.07 14.07
C LEU A 312 7.54 -20.38 14.64
N VAL A 313 8.41 -21.22 15.15
CA VAL A 313 8.05 -22.42 15.90
C VAL A 313 8.17 -22.10 17.39
N ASN A 314 7.06 -22.16 18.12
CA ASN A 314 7.07 -21.92 19.55
C ASN A 314 7.61 -23.13 20.33
N LEU A 315 7.74 -23.00 21.65
CA LEU A 315 8.28 -24.05 22.52
C LEU A 315 7.44 -25.34 22.56
N ASP A 316 6.19 -25.28 22.10
CA ASP A 316 5.30 -26.43 22.02
C ASP A 316 5.32 -27.07 20.61
N GLY A 317 6.22 -26.62 19.73
CA GLY A 317 6.34 -27.10 18.36
C GLY A 317 5.29 -26.55 17.39
N GLN A 318 4.46 -25.60 17.83
CA GLN A 318 3.41 -25.00 17.01
C GLN A 318 3.96 -23.86 16.17
N GLN A 319 3.50 -23.78 14.92
CA GLN A 319 3.84 -22.66 14.04
C GLN A 319 2.92 -21.46 14.30
N VAL A 320 3.52 -20.30 14.52
CA VAL A 320 2.82 -19.03 14.73
C VAL A 320 3.35 -17.95 13.78
N ASP A 321 2.50 -17.01 13.41
CA ASP A 321 2.91 -15.90 12.54
C ASP A 321 3.90 -14.98 13.25
N GLY A 322 5.00 -14.67 12.57
CA GLY A 322 6.07 -13.82 13.07
C GLY A 322 6.50 -12.74 12.09
N GLY A 323 7.38 -11.86 12.57
CA GLY A 323 7.92 -10.75 11.80
C GLY A 323 7.15 -9.44 12.00
N CYS A 324 7.84 -8.34 11.68
CA CYS A 324 7.35 -6.98 11.88
C CYS A 324 6.15 -6.64 10.98
N ALA A 325 6.07 -7.27 9.80
CA ALA A 325 5.07 -7.02 8.76
C ALA A 325 3.69 -7.58 9.07
N ARG A 326 3.49 -8.26 10.21
CA ARG A 326 2.15 -8.65 10.72
C ARG A 326 1.17 -7.47 10.72
N CYS A 327 1.68 -6.27 10.96
CA CYS A 327 0.90 -5.03 10.95
C CYS A 327 1.03 -4.20 9.65
N HIS A 328 1.70 -4.70 8.61
CA HIS A 328 1.87 -3.99 7.34
C HIS A 328 0.60 -4.08 6.49
N ALA A 329 0.27 -3.02 5.75
CA ALA A 329 -0.94 -2.95 4.93
C ALA A 329 -0.82 -3.65 3.56
N GLY A 330 0.16 -4.55 3.41
CA GLY A 330 0.34 -5.38 2.23
C GLY A 330 0.24 -6.88 2.53
N LEU A 331 0.32 -7.68 1.47
CA LEU A 331 0.22 -9.14 1.43
C LEU A 331 1.58 -9.84 1.62
N GLY A 332 2.57 -9.12 2.14
CA GLY A 332 3.82 -9.69 2.61
C GLY A 332 5.05 -9.48 1.73
N ALA A 333 4.94 -8.90 0.52
CA ALA A 333 6.14 -8.31 -0.09
C ALA A 333 6.50 -7.01 0.61
N LYS A 334 7.81 -6.76 0.71
CA LYS A 334 8.32 -5.46 1.10
C LYS A 334 7.90 -4.39 0.09
N PRO A 335 7.54 -3.19 0.55
CA PRO A 335 7.24 -2.08 -0.34
C PRO A 335 8.47 -1.73 -1.17
N ALA A 336 8.21 -1.33 -2.42
CA ALA A 336 9.18 -0.68 -3.28
C ALA A 336 8.68 0.73 -3.64
N PRO A 337 9.58 1.67 -3.97
CA PRO A 337 9.17 3.03 -4.32
C PRO A 337 8.28 3.10 -5.57
N GLU A 338 8.49 2.19 -6.53
CA GLU A 338 7.79 2.19 -7.81
C GLU A 338 6.47 1.42 -7.74
N PRO A 339 5.33 2.02 -8.17
CA PRO A 339 4.00 1.41 -8.13
C PRO A 339 3.80 0.42 -9.28
N THR A 340 4.64 -0.61 -9.36
CA THR A 340 4.47 -1.71 -10.33
C THR A 340 3.18 -2.47 -10.07
N GLN A 341 2.65 -3.18 -11.08
CA GLN A 341 1.47 -4.03 -10.92
C GLN A 341 1.59 -4.98 -9.70
N ALA A 342 2.76 -5.60 -9.54
CA ALA A 342 3.04 -6.49 -8.41
C ALA A 342 3.00 -5.78 -7.04
N GLN A 343 3.40 -4.51 -6.98
CA GLN A 343 3.28 -3.70 -5.75
C GLN A 343 1.83 -3.31 -5.46
N LEU A 344 1.07 -2.94 -6.49
CA LEU A 344 -0.35 -2.61 -6.33
C LEU A 344 -1.18 -3.83 -5.93
N GLU A 345 -0.93 -4.99 -6.53
CA GLU A 345 -1.56 -6.26 -6.15
C GLU A 345 -1.11 -6.76 -4.77
N ASN A 346 0.03 -6.28 -4.25
CA ASN A 346 0.49 -6.58 -2.90
C ASN A 346 -0.21 -5.73 -1.83
N ILE A 347 -1.03 -4.72 -2.15
CA ILE A 347 -1.80 -3.97 -1.15
C ILE A 347 -2.89 -4.89 -0.58
N ASP A 348 -3.06 -4.95 0.74
CA ASP A 348 -4.13 -5.71 1.38
C ASP A 348 -5.32 -4.77 1.67
N CYS A 349 -6.24 -4.66 0.70
CA CYS A 349 -7.42 -3.79 0.83
C CYS A 349 -8.35 -4.25 1.97
N LEU A 350 -8.49 -5.57 2.16
CA LEU A 350 -9.46 -6.14 3.09
C LEU A 350 -9.06 -5.94 4.55
N LEU A 351 -7.77 -5.81 4.84
CA LEU A 351 -7.26 -5.57 6.20
C LEU A 351 -7.96 -4.40 6.91
N CYS A 352 -8.24 -3.31 6.19
CA CYS A 352 -8.88 -2.12 6.72
C CYS A 352 -10.38 -2.06 6.42
N HIS A 353 -10.79 -2.64 5.29
CA HIS A 353 -12.12 -2.46 4.70
C HIS A 353 -13.08 -3.63 4.89
N SER A 354 -12.64 -4.74 5.48
CA SER A 354 -13.49 -5.89 5.79
C SER A 354 -13.43 -6.24 7.27
N LYS A 355 -14.60 -6.33 7.92
CA LYS A 355 -14.70 -6.69 9.34
C LYS A 355 -14.43 -8.17 9.60
N ASN A 356 -14.76 -9.00 8.63
CA ASN A 356 -14.71 -10.45 8.74
C ASN A 356 -13.41 -11.04 8.19
N TYR A 357 -12.64 -10.28 7.40
CA TYR A 357 -11.37 -10.75 6.86
C TYR A 357 -10.34 -11.02 7.96
N ARG A 358 -9.70 -12.18 7.89
CA ARG A 358 -8.54 -12.56 8.70
C ARG A 358 -7.48 -13.12 7.76
N ARG A 359 -6.22 -12.99 8.16
CA ARG A 359 -5.07 -13.45 7.38
C ARG A 359 -4.07 -14.14 8.27
N THR A 360 -3.37 -15.11 7.72
CA THR A 360 -2.23 -15.80 8.32
C THR A 360 -1.06 -15.82 7.35
N VAL A 361 0.13 -16.23 7.80
CA VAL A 361 1.31 -16.36 6.95
C VAL A 361 1.36 -17.75 6.33
N ALA A 362 1.75 -17.84 5.06
CA ALA A 362 2.06 -19.09 4.38
C ALA A 362 3.19 -18.90 3.37
N GLN A 363 3.82 -19.99 2.92
CA GLN A 363 4.71 -19.93 1.76
C GLN A 363 3.89 -19.92 0.48
N VAL A 364 4.15 -18.94 -0.37
CA VAL A 364 3.60 -18.80 -1.73
C VAL A 364 4.77 -18.50 -2.64
N ASP A 365 4.99 -19.35 -3.65
CA ASP A 365 6.10 -19.23 -4.60
C ASP A 365 7.48 -19.06 -3.95
N GLY A 366 7.73 -19.82 -2.87
CA GLY A 366 8.99 -19.79 -2.13
C GLY A 366 9.19 -18.55 -1.24
N ALA A 367 8.20 -17.67 -1.13
CA ALA A 367 8.24 -16.49 -0.26
C ALA A 367 7.14 -16.54 0.81
N TRP A 368 7.42 -15.95 1.98
CA TRP A 368 6.39 -15.76 3.00
C TRP A 368 5.42 -14.65 2.58
N ARG A 369 4.13 -14.98 2.55
CA ARG A 369 3.03 -14.06 2.18
C ARG A 369 1.90 -14.16 3.18
N PHE A 370 1.10 -13.10 3.26
CA PHE A 370 -0.21 -13.21 3.90
C PHE A 370 -1.18 -13.90 2.95
N VAL A 371 -1.91 -14.86 3.49
CA VAL A 371 -3.03 -15.54 2.83
C VAL A 371 -4.26 -15.43 3.73
N PRO A 372 -5.47 -15.48 3.17
CA PRO A 372 -6.69 -15.52 3.99
C PRO A 372 -6.64 -16.66 5.00
N ASP A 373 -6.97 -16.37 6.25
CA ASP A 373 -7.12 -17.36 7.31
C ASP A 373 -8.60 -17.76 7.39
N THR A 374 -9.03 -18.58 6.44
CA THR A 374 -10.45 -18.97 6.30
C THR A 374 -11.00 -19.68 7.53
N ALA A 375 -10.14 -20.35 8.31
CA ALA A 375 -10.52 -20.99 9.57
C ALA A 375 -10.85 -19.96 10.68
N ALA A 376 -10.22 -18.78 10.66
CA ALA A 376 -10.50 -17.70 11.59
C ALA A 376 -11.59 -16.72 11.10
N MET A 377 -12.13 -16.93 9.89
CA MET A 377 -13.20 -16.12 9.32
C MET A 377 -14.57 -16.73 9.62
N SER A 378 -15.57 -15.87 9.87
CA SER A 378 -16.97 -16.27 10.06
C SER A 378 -17.76 -16.35 8.74
N VAL A 379 -17.16 -15.93 7.63
CA VAL A 379 -17.77 -15.86 6.30
C VAL A 379 -16.75 -16.31 5.24
N SER A 380 -17.22 -16.64 4.03
CA SER A 380 -16.32 -16.94 2.92
C SER A 380 -15.45 -15.73 2.54
N LEU A 381 -14.30 -15.98 1.91
CA LEU A 381 -13.46 -14.90 1.40
C LEU A 381 -14.21 -14.01 0.41
N GLN A 382 -15.03 -14.62 -0.47
CA GLN A 382 -15.88 -13.90 -1.41
C GLN A 382 -16.86 -12.96 -0.68
N GLN A 383 -17.53 -13.45 0.36
CA GLN A 383 -18.43 -12.63 1.17
C GLN A 383 -17.69 -11.50 1.90
N ALA A 384 -16.49 -11.76 2.42
CA ALA A 384 -15.66 -10.73 3.04
C ALA A 384 -15.17 -9.67 2.05
N ALA A 385 -14.94 -10.04 0.79
CA ALA A 385 -14.49 -9.17 -0.28
C ALA A 385 -15.62 -8.32 -0.88
N VAL A 386 -16.88 -8.75 -0.79
CA VAL A 386 -18.02 -7.95 -1.26
C VAL A 386 -18.64 -7.06 -0.17
N ASP A 387 -18.47 -7.41 1.11
CA ASP A 387 -18.96 -6.64 2.26
C ASP A 387 -17.92 -5.60 2.72
N ILE A 388 -17.62 -4.67 1.82
CA ILE A 388 -16.64 -3.60 2.07
C ILE A 388 -17.29 -2.45 2.83
N THR A 389 -16.64 -2.03 3.91
CA THR A 389 -17.08 -0.90 4.74
C THR A 389 -16.02 0.20 4.81
N LYS A 390 -16.42 1.39 5.26
CA LYS A 390 -15.44 2.36 5.77
C LYS A 390 -14.72 1.75 6.98
N PRO A 391 -13.41 2.00 7.17
CA PRO A 391 -12.70 1.51 8.35
C PRO A 391 -13.34 2.04 9.62
N ASP A 392 -13.43 1.20 10.64
CA ASP A 392 -13.85 1.57 11.98
C ASP A 392 -12.70 1.38 12.97
N SER A 393 -12.90 1.77 14.23
CA SER A 393 -11.84 1.66 15.23
C SER A 393 -11.34 0.22 15.39
N ALA A 394 -12.20 -0.78 15.20
CA ALA A 394 -11.80 -2.18 15.38
C ALA A 394 -10.79 -2.63 14.32
N THR A 395 -10.90 -2.15 13.07
CA THR A 395 -9.93 -2.51 12.03
C THR A 395 -8.58 -1.83 12.25
N CYS A 396 -8.56 -0.55 12.66
CA CYS A 396 -7.32 0.14 13.06
C CYS A 396 -6.61 -0.57 14.23
N LEU A 397 -7.39 -0.97 15.24
CA LEU A 397 -6.87 -1.60 16.45
C LEU A 397 -6.36 -3.03 16.22
N ASN A 398 -6.56 -3.65 15.05
CA ASN A 398 -5.92 -4.95 14.74
C ASN A 398 -4.39 -4.88 14.78
N CYS A 399 -3.84 -3.71 14.47
CA CYS A 399 -2.41 -3.46 14.41
C CYS A 399 -1.92 -2.56 15.55
N HIS A 400 -2.68 -1.52 15.88
CA HIS A 400 -2.18 -0.41 16.71
C HIS A 400 -2.09 -0.74 18.20
N THR A 401 -2.89 -1.69 18.71
CA THR A 401 -2.88 -2.10 20.13
C THR A 401 -1.75 -3.05 20.47
N LYS A 402 -1.22 -3.80 19.49
CA LYS A 402 -0.22 -4.87 19.68
C LYS A 402 1.18 -4.49 19.23
N ALA A 403 1.40 -3.20 18.98
CA ALA A 403 2.72 -2.68 18.63
C ALA A 403 3.71 -3.00 19.76
N GLY A 404 4.86 -3.59 19.41
CA GLY A 404 5.87 -4.02 20.39
C GLY A 404 5.70 -5.47 20.90
N GLY A 405 4.79 -6.27 20.32
CA GLY A 405 4.69 -7.70 20.62
C GLY A 405 3.59 -8.10 21.60
N GLY A 406 2.93 -7.14 22.24
CA GLY A 406 1.84 -7.38 23.18
C GLY A 406 0.87 -6.20 23.27
N ASN A 407 -0.29 -6.45 23.89
CA ASN A 407 -1.32 -5.42 24.10
C ASN A 407 -0.75 -4.26 24.92
N ASN A 408 -0.84 -3.05 24.39
CA ASN A 408 -0.36 -1.80 24.97
C ASN A 408 1.16 -1.71 25.25
N TYR A 409 1.98 -2.60 24.68
CA TYR A 409 3.41 -2.62 25.01
C TYR A 409 4.12 -1.35 24.54
N LYS A 410 3.94 -0.93 23.28
CA LYS A 410 4.69 0.20 22.75
C LYS A 410 4.12 1.56 23.15
N ARG A 411 2.88 1.88 22.76
CA ARG A 411 2.31 3.24 22.85
C ARG A 411 2.05 3.69 24.29
N GLY A 412 1.44 2.83 25.10
CA GLY A 412 1.05 3.14 26.47
C GLY A 412 -0.39 3.67 26.58
N ASP A 413 -0.90 4.31 25.53
CA ASP A 413 -2.27 4.86 25.46
C ASP A 413 -3.14 4.18 24.38
N LEU A 414 -2.74 3.00 23.88
CA LEU A 414 -3.51 2.28 22.87
C LEU A 414 -3.61 0.80 23.21
N GLU A 415 -4.75 0.45 23.79
CA GLU A 415 -5.07 -0.87 24.30
C GLU A 415 -6.24 -1.54 23.58
N GLU A 416 -6.34 -2.87 23.68
CA GLU A 416 -7.52 -3.64 23.25
C GLU A 416 -8.83 -3.13 23.87
N ALA A 417 -8.79 -2.51 25.06
CA ALA A 417 -9.94 -1.89 25.71
C ALA A 417 -10.60 -0.77 24.86
N HIS A 418 -9.87 -0.18 23.90
CA HIS A 418 -10.42 0.81 22.96
C HIS A 418 -11.44 0.21 21.97
N ARG A 419 -11.57 -1.12 21.88
CA ARG A 419 -12.62 -1.76 21.09
C ARG A 419 -14.01 -1.60 21.71
N THR A 420 -14.07 -1.51 23.04
CA THR A 420 -15.30 -1.30 23.81
C THR A 420 -15.05 -0.32 24.96
N PRO A 421 -14.73 0.96 24.65
CA PRO A 421 -14.25 1.90 25.64
C PRO A 421 -15.40 2.42 26.53
N SER A 422 -15.11 2.60 27.82
CA SER A 422 -15.97 3.33 28.75
C SER A 422 -15.58 4.81 28.79
N ALA A 423 -16.48 5.71 29.17
CA ALA A 423 -16.16 7.14 29.23
C ALA A 423 -15.08 7.48 30.28
N SER A 424 -14.92 6.66 31.33
CA SER A 424 -13.81 6.78 32.28
C SER A 424 -12.45 6.36 31.71
N PHE A 425 -12.46 5.49 30.70
CA PHE A 425 -11.26 5.03 30.02
C PHE A 425 -10.81 6.05 28.95
N ASP A 426 -11.69 6.37 28.00
CA ASP A 426 -11.49 7.41 27.00
C ASP A 426 -12.82 8.10 26.66
N VAL A 427 -12.93 9.39 26.96
CA VAL A 427 -14.18 10.15 26.75
C VAL A 427 -14.53 10.36 25.29
N HIS A 428 -13.56 10.31 24.38
CA HIS A 428 -13.78 10.58 22.96
C HIS A 428 -14.27 9.32 22.25
N MET A 429 -13.60 8.19 22.47
CA MET A 429 -13.90 6.94 21.80
C MET A 429 -15.07 6.19 22.43
N ALA A 430 -15.33 6.40 23.72
CA ALA A 430 -16.49 5.79 24.39
C ALA A 430 -17.80 6.09 23.65
N PRO A 431 -18.69 5.10 23.43
CA PRO A 431 -19.97 5.34 22.80
C PRO A 431 -20.81 6.37 23.56
N ARG A 432 -21.67 7.12 22.86
CA ARG A 432 -22.59 8.08 23.48
C ARG A 432 -23.49 7.44 24.53
N ALA A 433 -23.93 6.19 24.29
CA ALA A 433 -24.70 5.41 25.24
C ALA A 433 -23.94 5.10 26.54
N ALA A 434 -22.61 5.09 26.50
CA ALA A 434 -21.72 4.94 27.65
C ALA A 434 -21.21 6.29 28.22
N GLY A 435 -21.80 7.41 27.78
CA GLY A 435 -21.46 8.76 28.23
C GLY A 435 -20.25 9.40 27.56
N GLY A 436 -19.73 8.82 26.47
CA GLY A 436 -18.63 9.40 25.68
C GLY A 436 -19.10 10.16 24.44
N ALA A 437 -18.17 10.55 23.57
CA ALA A 437 -18.47 11.27 22.33
C ALA A 437 -18.81 10.34 21.15
N GLY A 438 -18.42 9.07 21.21
CA GLY A 438 -18.65 8.06 20.17
C GLY A 438 -17.79 8.26 18.91
N LEU A 439 -16.59 8.82 19.06
CA LEU A 439 -15.68 9.09 17.95
C LEU A 439 -14.93 7.82 17.52
N SER A 440 -14.76 7.65 16.22
CA SER A 440 -13.85 6.65 15.65
C SER A 440 -12.44 7.22 15.47
N CYS A 441 -11.45 6.37 15.19
CA CYS A 441 -10.09 6.80 14.86
C CYS A 441 -10.09 7.87 13.74
N LEU A 442 -10.83 7.61 12.66
CA LEU A 442 -10.95 8.51 11.50
C LEU A 442 -11.74 9.80 11.78
N SER A 443 -12.35 9.95 12.95
CA SER A 443 -12.99 11.21 13.36
C SER A 443 -11.95 12.30 13.67
N CYS A 444 -10.76 11.88 14.13
CA CYS A 444 -9.64 12.79 14.42
C CYS A 444 -8.49 12.60 13.42
N HIS A 445 -8.16 11.36 13.08
CA HIS A 445 -7.18 11.00 12.05
C HIS A 445 -7.84 11.08 10.66
N THR A 446 -8.09 12.30 10.20
CA THR A 446 -8.70 12.54 8.89
C THR A 446 -7.88 11.89 7.78
N ALA A 447 -8.56 11.27 6.83
CA ALA A 447 -7.92 10.62 5.69
C ALA A 447 -8.23 11.35 4.39
N ALA A 448 -7.23 11.52 3.53
CA ALA A 448 -7.37 12.07 2.18
C ALA A 448 -6.49 11.26 1.23
N ALA A 449 -7.07 10.73 0.15
CA ALA A 449 -6.38 9.86 -0.80
C ALA A 449 -5.58 8.73 -0.11
N HIS A 450 -6.20 8.03 0.85
CA HIS A 450 -5.57 6.96 1.67
C HIS A 450 -4.38 7.38 2.56
N HIS A 451 -3.97 8.63 2.55
CA HIS A 451 -3.04 9.17 3.54
C HIS A 451 -3.80 9.57 4.80
N ILE A 452 -3.21 9.31 5.98
CA ILE A 452 -3.86 9.52 7.28
C ILE A 452 -3.16 10.59 8.11
N ALA A 453 -3.91 11.59 8.56
CA ALA A 453 -3.39 12.69 9.37
C ALA A 453 -2.89 12.25 10.75
N GLY A 454 -1.90 12.98 11.26
CA GLY A 454 -1.36 12.79 12.61
C GLY A 454 0.11 12.41 12.63
N ARG A 455 0.85 13.04 13.55
CA ARG A 455 2.23 12.70 13.88
C ARG A 455 2.47 13.02 15.35
N GLY A 456 2.96 12.03 16.09
CA GLY A 456 3.40 12.18 17.47
C GLY A 456 4.90 12.45 17.59
N THR A 457 5.41 12.51 18.82
CA THR A 457 6.85 12.77 19.09
C THR A 457 7.77 11.64 18.61
N ASP A 458 7.25 10.43 18.42
CA ASP A 458 8.06 9.23 18.17
C ASP A 458 7.83 8.62 16.78
N LEU A 459 7.16 9.36 15.88
CA LEU A 459 7.03 9.05 14.45
C LEU A 459 7.98 9.94 13.65
N ARG A 460 8.75 9.33 12.73
CA ARG A 460 9.73 10.07 11.93
C ARG A 460 9.01 10.90 10.87
N GLU A 461 8.06 10.27 10.21
CA GLU A 461 7.37 10.72 9.03
C GLU A 461 5.96 11.26 9.31
N ARG A 462 5.46 12.09 8.38
CA ARG A 462 4.05 12.42 8.20
C ARG A 462 3.50 11.73 6.96
N ASP A 463 2.25 11.31 7.05
CA ASP A 463 1.48 10.86 5.89
C ASP A 463 0.70 12.03 5.28
N LEU A 464 -0.05 12.77 6.11
CA LEU A 464 -0.58 14.10 5.78
C LEU A 464 0.06 15.20 6.62
N ALA A 465 0.10 16.41 6.06
CA ALA A 465 0.53 17.61 6.77
C ALA A 465 -0.47 18.05 7.86
N ASP A 466 -1.74 17.67 7.72
CA ASP A 466 -2.80 18.03 8.65
C ASP A 466 -2.51 17.54 10.08
N PRO A 467 -2.55 18.42 11.09
CA PRO A 467 -2.26 18.03 12.46
C PRO A 467 -3.52 17.51 13.16
N VAL A 468 -3.34 16.46 13.97
CA VAL A 468 -4.37 15.99 14.90
C VAL A 468 -4.16 16.71 16.23
N ARG A 469 -5.10 17.60 16.59
CA ARG A 469 -5.00 18.45 17.79
C ARG A 469 -6.36 18.62 18.46
N CYS A 470 -6.36 18.80 19.77
CA CYS A 470 -7.57 19.08 20.55
C CYS A 470 -8.28 20.34 20.03
N THR A 471 -7.51 21.32 19.53
CA THR A 471 -8.03 22.58 19.00
C THR A 471 -8.77 22.47 17.67
N ASN A 472 -8.79 21.28 17.05
CA ASN A 472 -9.61 21.02 15.87
C ASN A 472 -11.11 20.98 16.24
N CYS A 473 -11.45 20.72 17.51
CA CYS A 473 -12.82 20.66 18.02
C CYS A 473 -13.07 21.57 19.23
N HIS A 474 -12.03 21.86 20.03
CA HIS A 474 -12.13 22.69 21.22
C HIS A 474 -11.51 24.08 20.98
N SER A 475 -12.04 25.11 21.65
CA SER A 475 -11.36 26.41 21.72
C SER A 475 -9.99 26.28 22.39
N ARG A 476 -9.04 27.18 22.06
CA ARG A 476 -7.77 27.34 22.80
C ARG A 476 -7.99 27.77 24.26
N SER A 477 -9.15 28.34 24.56
CA SER A 477 -9.56 28.76 25.90
C SER A 477 -10.87 28.06 26.28
N PRO A 478 -10.88 26.73 26.49
CA PRO A 478 -12.10 25.96 26.65
C PRO A 478 -12.72 26.07 28.06
N HIS A 479 -11.98 26.64 29.03
CA HIS A 479 -12.40 26.69 30.42
C HIS A 479 -13.12 27.99 30.74
N LYS A 480 -14.00 27.95 31.73
CA LYS A 480 -14.56 29.19 32.33
C LYS A 480 -13.51 29.94 33.16
N ASP A 481 -12.54 29.23 33.72
CA ASP A 481 -11.43 29.80 34.48
C ASP A 481 -10.36 30.35 33.54
N SER A 482 -10.15 31.67 33.58
CA SER A 482 -9.13 32.35 32.77
C SER A 482 -7.71 31.91 33.12
N LYS A 483 -7.42 31.52 34.37
CA LYS A 483 -6.10 31.01 34.77
C LYS A 483 -5.81 29.68 34.07
N LEU A 484 -6.77 28.77 33.98
CA LEU A 484 -6.60 27.52 33.22
C LEU A 484 -6.41 27.80 31.73
N ASN A 485 -7.14 28.76 31.17
CA ASN A 485 -6.94 29.17 29.78
C ASN A 485 -5.54 29.75 29.53
N SER A 486 -4.96 30.50 30.46
CA SER A 486 -3.58 30.98 30.32
C SER A 486 -2.54 29.86 30.29
N HIS A 487 -2.82 28.71 30.91
CA HIS A 487 -1.89 27.56 30.85
C HIS A 487 -1.79 26.98 29.44
N THR A 488 -2.84 27.06 28.62
CA THR A 488 -2.86 26.44 27.28
C THR A 488 -1.85 27.08 26.32
N ALA A 489 -1.27 28.23 26.66
CA ALA A 489 -0.15 28.82 25.93
C ALA A 489 1.12 27.96 26.00
N ARG A 490 1.35 27.25 27.13
CA ARG A 490 2.59 26.50 27.38
C ARG A 490 2.39 25.06 27.82
N VAL A 491 1.18 24.66 28.17
CA VAL A 491 0.84 23.33 28.66
C VAL A 491 -0.16 22.72 27.69
N SER A 492 0.21 21.62 27.04
CA SER A 492 -0.69 20.87 26.17
C SER A 492 -1.86 20.31 26.97
N CYS A 493 -3.03 20.22 26.35
CA CYS A 493 -4.24 19.62 26.95
C CYS A 493 -3.96 18.20 27.48
N THR A 494 -3.07 17.46 26.82
CA THR A 494 -2.65 16.09 27.20
C THR A 494 -2.11 16.02 28.62
N VAL A 495 -1.40 17.06 29.11
CA VAL A 495 -0.81 17.08 30.45
C VAL A 495 -1.87 16.98 31.54
N CYS A 496 -2.93 17.78 31.41
CA CYS A 496 -3.99 17.84 32.42
C CYS A 496 -5.04 16.74 32.23
N HIS A 497 -5.34 16.39 30.98
CA HIS A 497 -6.46 15.51 30.65
C HIS A 497 -6.09 14.03 30.45
N ILE A 498 -4.79 13.69 30.46
CA ILE A 498 -4.31 12.30 30.52
C ILE A 498 -3.52 12.15 31.83
N PRO A 499 -4.21 11.98 32.97
CA PRO A 499 -3.56 11.91 34.27
C PRO A 499 -2.81 10.58 34.50
N GLU A 500 -3.17 9.54 33.76
CA GLU A 500 -2.47 8.26 33.75
C GLU A 500 -2.75 7.60 32.41
N PHE A 501 -1.86 6.68 32.03
CA PHE A 501 -2.00 5.81 30.86
C PHE A 501 -1.83 4.35 31.29
N ALA A 502 -2.05 3.42 30.36
CA ALA A 502 -2.07 1.98 30.67
C ALA A 502 -3.13 1.65 31.72
N LYS A 503 -4.35 2.18 31.51
CA LYS A 503 -5.47 2.13 32.44
C LYS A 503 -6.12 0.75 32.56
N VAL A 504 -6.01 -0.12 31.55
CA VAL A 504 -6.56 -1.48 31.63
C VAL A 504 -5.48 -2.55 31.42
N ALA A 505 -4.63 -2.37 30.42
CA ALA A 505 -3.54 -3.28 30.08
C ALA A 505 -2.18 -2.64 30.42
N PRO A 506 -1.28 -3.39 31.08
CA PRO A 506 0.03 -2.87 31.41
C PRO A 506 0.86 -2.58 30.16
N THR A 507 1.75 -1.61 30.27
CA THR A 507 2.64 -1.16 29.21
C THR A 507 4.09 -1.46 29.55
N ASP A 508 4.89 -1.69 28.52
CA ASP A 508 6.31 -1.99 28.62
C ASP A 508 7.12 -0.70 28.81
N LEU A 509 7.81 -0.58 29.95
CA LEU A 509 8.61 0.58 30.34
C LEU A 509 10.13 0.33 30.22
N HIS A 510 10.55 -0.94 30.25
CA HIS A 510 11.95 -1.30 30.14
C HIS A 510 12.14 -2.67 29.51
N ARG A 511 13.06 -2.77 28.53
CA ARG A 511 13.56 -4.05 28.00
C ARG A 511 15.03 -4.26 28.29
N ASP A 512 15.39 -5.42 28.84
CA ASP A 512 16.78 -5.81 29.03
C ASP A 512 17.11 -7.06 28.20
N TYR A 513 17.89 -6.86 27.13
CA TYR A 513 18.43 -7.94 26.30
C TYR A 513 19.68 -8.61 26.89
N SER A 514 20.25 -8.06 27.97
CA SER A 514 21.38 -8.65 28.69
C SER A 514 20.96 -9.64 29.77
N ALA A 515 19.70 -9.56 30.20
CA ALA A 515 19.09 -10.51 31.11
C ALA A 515 18.71 -11.82 30.41
N SER A 516 18.38 -12.85 31.20
CA SER A 516 17.84 -14.09 30.66
C SER A 516 16.50 -13.84 29.98
N ALA A 517 16.32 -14.40 28.78
CA ALA A 517 15.06 -14.30 28.06
C ALA A 517 13.92 -15.01 28.81
N GLU A 518 12.71 -14.46 28.71
CA GLU A 518 11.53 -14.92 29.43
C GLU A 518 10.52 -15.56 28.48
N VAL A 519 9.93 -16.69 28.89
CA VAL A 519 8.89 -17.33 28.10
C VAL A 519 7.55 -16.64 28.32
N VAL A 520 6.99 -16.07 27.26
CA VAL A 520 5.63 -15.53 27.29
C VAL A 520 4.63 -16.68 27.27
N ALA A 521 3.84 -16.81 28.33
CA ALA A 521 2.89 -17.92 28.50
C ALA A 521 1.89 -18.05 27.33
N ALA A 522 1.41 -16.92 26.80
CA ALA A 522 0.38 -16.91 25.76
C ALA A 522 0.89 -17.35 24.37
N THR A 523 2.12 -17.02 24.02
CA THR A 523 2.69 -17.33 22.69
C THR A 523 3.63 -18.51 22.73
N ARG A 524 4.13 -18.86 23.92
CA ARG A 524 5.16 -19.88 24.16
C ARG A 524 6.45 -19.59 23.39
N LEU A 525 6.72 -18.29 23.17
CA LEU A 525 7.95 -17.75 22.62
C LEU A 525 8.73 -17.01 23.72
N TYR A 526 10.02 -16.81 23.50
CA TYR A 526 10.85 -15.95 24.34
C TYR A 526 10.64 -14.47 24.00
N GLU A 527 10.76 -13.61 25.00
CA GLU A 527 10.91 -12.15 24.92
C GLU A 527 12.11 -11.74 25.80
N PRO A 528 12.70 -10.53 25.63
CA PRO A 528 13.68 -10.04 26.60
C PRO A 528 12.99 -9.81 27.95
N HIS A 529 13.77 -9.65 29.01
CA HIS A 529 13.20 -9.26 30.30
C HIS A 529 12.48 -7.92 30.15
N MET A 530 11.22 -7.85 30.61
CA MET A 530 10.36 -6.67 30.46
C MET A 530 9.86 -6.17 31.81
N LEU A 531 9.97 -4.86 32.04
CA LEU A 531 9.26 -4.18 33.13
C LEU A 531 7.91 -3.68 32.63
N LEU A 532 6.83 -4.36 33.04
CA LEU A 532 5.47 -3.97 32.72
C LEU A 532 4.82 -3.20 33.89
N ALA A 533 4.07 -2.13 33.60
CA ALA A 533 3.34 -1.36 34.60
C ALA A 533 1.98 -0.86 34.09
N SER A 534 1.03 -0.69 35.02
CA SER A 534 -0.30 -0.12 34.76
C SER A 534 -0.49 1.19 35.52
N HIS A 535 -1.46 2.01 35.12
CA HIS A 535 -1.79 3.30 35.75
C HIS A 535 -0.55 4.20 35.91
N VAL A 536 0.21 4.31 34.83
CA VAL A 536 1.52 4.97 34.85
C VAL A 536 1.32 6.48 34.75
N GLN A 537 2.00 7.23 35.63
CA GLN A 537 2.06 8.69 35.54
C GLN A 537 2.91 9.11 34.32
N PRO A 538 2.41 10.01 33.46
CA PRO A 538 3.21 10.57 32.38
C PRO A 538 4.42 11.35 32.87
N GLU A 539 5.47 11.35 32.05
CA GLU A 539 6.55 12.32 32.17
C GLU A 539 6.31 13.51 31.23
N TYR A 540 6.94 14.65 31.53
CA TYR A 540 6.62 15.92 30.89
C TYR A 540 7.86 16.60 30.30
N ARG A 541 7.81 16.97 29.01
CA ARG A 541 8.86 17.73 28.33
C ARG A 541 8.27 18.73 27.34
N PHE A 542 9.05 19.74 26.99
CA PHE A 542 8.71 20.65 25.89
C PHE A 542 8.76 19.92 24.53
N PHE A 543 7.78 20.22 23.68
CA PHE A 543 7.71 19.78 22.30
C PHE A 543 7.29 20.93 21.38
N ASN A 544 8.09 21.20 20.34
CA ASN A 544 7.88 22.26 19.36
C ASN A 544 7.41 21.74 17.98
N GLY A 545 7.07 20.46 17.88
CA GLY A 545 6.71 19.80 16.62
C GLY A 545 7.85 19.00 15.98
N THR A 546 9.10 19.21 16.41
CA THR A 546 10.27 18.45 15.91
C THR A 546 10.78 17.44 16.94
N SER A 547 11.41 16.37 16.46
CA SER A 547 11.93 15.31 17.34
C SER A 547 13.28 14.81 16.84
N GLN A 548 14.19 14.57 17.76
CA GLN A 548 15.46 13.91 17.44
C GLN A 548 15.24 12.41 17.34
N PHE A 549 15.90 11.75 16.38
CA PHE A 549 15.94 10.30 16.25
C PHE A 549 17.39 9.81 16.11
N TYR A 550 17.64 8.58 16.57
CA TYR A 550 18.86 7.86 16.22
C TYR A 550 18.79 7.34 14.78
N GLU A 551 19.86 7.56 14.02
CA GLU A 551 20.06 7.07 12.65
C GLU A 551 20.72 5.69 12.68
N PHE A 552 20.12 4.71 12.01
CA PHE A 552 20.61 3.33 12.07
C PHE A 552 22.00 3.22 11.43
N GLY A 553 22.93 2.57 12.13
CA GLY A 553 24.31 2.40 11.67
C GLY A 553 25.25 3.57 12.00
N SER A 554 24.73 4.68 12.53
CA SER A 554 25.57 5.76 13.06
C SER A 554 26.20 5.40 14.41
N GLU A 555 27.30 6.06 14.78
CA GLU A 555 27.87 5.95 16.12
C GLU A 555 26.84 6.41 17.16
N ALA A 556 26.54 5.55 18.13
CA ALA A 556 25.58 5.80 19.19
C ALA A 556 26.29 6.43 20.40
N VAL A 557 26.11 7.74 20.56
CA VAL A 557 26.73 8.53 21.62
C VAL A 557 25.75 8.72 22.79
N PRO A 558 26.08 8.24 24.00
CA PRO A 558 25.28 8.54 25.18
C PRO A 558 25.24 10.04 25.50
N ASP A 559 24.10 10.52 25.97
CA ASP A 559 23.99 11.89 26.49
C ASP A 559 24.51 12.02 27.93
N SER A 560 24.34 13.19 28.54
CA SER A 560 24.79 13.44 29.91
C SER A 560 24.15 12.54 30.97
N SER A 561 23.06 11.83 30.63
CA SER A 561 22.44 10.84 31.51
C SER A 561 23.05 9.45 31.39
N GLY A 562 24.03 9.27 30.48
CA GLY A 562 24.67 8.00 30.19
C GLY A 562 23.85 7.10 29.26
N ARG A 563 22.79 7.62 28.64
CA ARG A 563 21.89 6.87 27.75
C ARG A 563 21.94 7.37 26.32
N ILE A 564 21.82 6.45 25.38
CA ILE A 564 21.68 6.75 23.96
C ILE A 564 20.22 7.12 23.67
N VAL A 565 20.00 8.29 23.06
CA VAL A 565 18.66 8.77 22.74
C VAL A 565 18.18 8.16 21.42
N MET A 566 17.19 7.28 21.50
CA MET A 566 16.54 6.68 20.31
C MET A 566 15.55 7.64 19.67
N SER A 567 14.76 8.33 20.50
CA SER A 567 13.83 9.37 20.06
C SER A 567 13.48 10.30 21.22
N LYS A 568 13.51 11.61 21.01
CA LYS A 568 13.02 12.58 22.00
C LYS A 568 12.35 13.80 21.36
N PRO A 569 11.30 14.38 22.00
CA PRO A 569 10.78 15.67 21.59
C PRO A 569 11.83 16.76 21.76
N LEU A 570 11.83 17.72 20.84
CA LEU A 570 12.65 18.92 20.91
C LEU A 570 11.80 20.12 21.30
N GLY A 571 12.43 21.10 21.94
CA GLY A 571 11.78 22.29 22.48
C GLY A 571 12.32 22.62 23.86
N SER A 572 12.09 23.84 24.30
CA SER A 572 12.50 24.29 25.63
C SER A 572 11.63 25.44 26.12
N ILE A 573 11.87 25.87 27.35
CA ILE A 573 11.21 27.03 27.95
C ILE A 573 11.50 28.35 27.23
N THR A 574 12.56 28.43 26.43
CA THR A 574 12.89 29.62 25.63
C THR A 574 12.34 29.55 24.21
N ASP A 575 11.86 28.38 23.77
CA ASP A 575 11.20 28.22 22.47
C ASP A 575 9.73 28.66 22.59
N PRO A 576 9.32 29.76 21.94
CA PRO A 576 7.95 30.28 22.06
C PRO A 576 6.89 29.37 21.43
N SER A 577 7.28 28.49 20.52
CA SER A 577 6.38 27.54 19.85
C SER A 577 6.17 26.24 20.63
N ALA A 578 7.03 25.99 21.62
CA ALA A 578 6.99 24.74 22.38
C ALA A 578 5.88 24.72 23.44
N GLN A 579 5.29 23.55 23.65
CA GLN A 579 4.40 23.28 24.79
C GLN A 579 4.93 22.08 25.57
N ILE A 580 4.68 22.07 26.88
CA ILE A 580 4.87 20.88 27.72
C ILE A 580 3.82 19.86 27.32
N VAL A 581 4.25 18.64 26.99
CA VAL A 581 3.39 17.52 26.57
C VAL A 581 3.53 16.32 27.50
N ALA A 582 2.49 15.49 27.58
CA ALA A 582 2.51 14.22 28.30
C ALA A 582 3.19 13.12 27.46
N LEU A 583 4.12 12.39 28.08
CA LEU A 583 4.95 11.40 27.41
C LEU A 583 5.01 10.11 28.23
N LYS A 584 5.03 8.98 27.53
CA LYS A 584 5.60 7.73 28.03
C LYS A 584 7.10 7.74 27.75
N ARG A 585 7.90 7.52 28.80
CA ARG A 585 9.31 7.19 28.67
C ARG A 585 9.48 5.68 28.63
N HIS A 586 10.30 5.19 27.70
CA HIS A 586 10.73 3.80 27.66
C HIS A 586 12.25 3.76 27.62
N THR A 587 12.82 2.77 28.31
CA THR A 587 14.27 2.55 28.36
C THR A 587 14.58 1.14 27.89
N ALA A 588 15.79 0.91 27.39
CA ALA A 588 16.22 -0.46 27.13
C ALA A 588 17.72 -0.62 27.24
N ARG A 589 18.15 -1.82 27.60
CA ARG A 589 19.54 -2.26 27.53
C ARG A 589 19.69 -3.19 26.33
N GLN A 590 20.34 -2.71 25.27
CA GLN A 590 20.41 -3.39 23.98
C GLN A 590 21.84 -3.51 23.43
N PRO A 591 22.11 -4.49 22.53
CA PRO A 591 23.45 -4.72 21.99
C PRO A 591 24.03 -3.54 21.19
N ILE A 592 25.32 -3.28 21.42
CA ILE A 592 26.12 -2.25 20.76
C ILE A 592 27.48 -2.85 20.34
N ASP A 593 27.97 -2.41 19.19
CA ASP A 593 29.30 -2.79 18.68
C ASP A 593 30.40 -2.11 19.52
N PRO A 594 31.34 -2.84 20.14
CA PRO A 594 32.37 -2.24 20.98
C PRO A 594 33.38 -1.40 20.19
N VAL A 595 33.48 -1.60 18.86
CA VAL A 595 34.43 -0.89 17.99
C VAL A 595 33.79 0.32 17.34
N THR A 596 32.68 0.10 16.63
CA THR A 596 32.03 1.18 15.85
C THR A 596 31.01 1.98 16.65
N ARG A 597 30.67 1.50 17.87
CA ARG A 597 29.68 2.11 18.76
C ARG A 597 28.27 2.22 18.15
N ARG A 598 27.96 1.53 17.05
CA ARG A 598 26.59 1.49 16.50
C ARG A 598 25.73 0.49 17.28
N LEU A 599 24.45 0.81 17.43
CA LEU A 599 23.47 -0.15 17.95
C LEU A 599 23.29 -1.30 16.95
N LEU A 600 23.29 -2.54 17.45
CA LEU A 600 23.32 -3.73 16.61
C LEU A 600 21.90 -4.25 16.32
N PRO A 601 21.63 -4.69 15.07
CA PRO A 601 20.39 -5.40 14.75
C PRO A 601 20.41 -6.83 15.29
N LEU A 602 19.23 -7.35 15.65
CA LEU A 602 19.06 -8.73 16.11
C LEU A 602 18.13 -9.47 15.14
N LYS A 603 18.44 -10.72 14.83
CA LYS A 603 17.50 -11.63 14.15
C LYS A 603 16.47 -12.12 15.17
N MET A 604 15.33 -11.44 15.23
CA MET A 604 14.31 -11.67 16.26
C MET A 604 13.65 -13.04 16.16
N SER A 605 13.53 -13.61 14.96
CA SER A 605 13.05 -15.00 14.83
C SER A 605 13.91 -15.99 15.61
N THR A 606 15.22 -15.78 15.63
CA THR A 606 16.15 -16.64 16.37
C THR A 606 16.00 -16.41 17.86
N PHE A 607 15.99 -15.15 18.29
CA PHE A 607 15.80 -14.80 19.70
C PHE A 607 14.47 -15.34 20.25
N PHE A 608 13.34 -15.08 19.59
CA PHE A 608 12.02 -15.50 20.07
C PHE A 608 11.84 -17.03 20.15
N GLN A 609 12.53 -17.80 19.32
CA GLN A 609 12.42 -19.27 19.33
C GLN A 609 13.38 -19.93 20.33
N THR A 610 14.49 -19.27 20.68
CA THR A 610 15.60 -19.91 21.40
C THR A 610 16.01 -19.23 22.69
N GLY A 611 15.69 -17.94 22.87
CA GLY A 611 16.20 -17.10 23.94
C GLY A 611 17.68 -16.70 23.78
N ASP A 612 18.35 -17.12 22.69
CA ASP A 612 19.78 -16.87 22.49
C ASP A 612 20.03 -15.49 21.85
N VAL A 613 20.40 -14.53 22.69
CA VAL A 613 20.75 -13.16 22.26
C VAL A 613 22.04 -13.14 21.43
N THR A 614 23.02 -13.99 21.73
CA THR A 614 24.30 -14.03 21.00
C THR A 614 24.09 -14.50 19.57
N ALA A 615 23.36 -15.60 19.37
CA ALA A 615 23.01 -16.08 18.04
C ALA A 615 22.18 -15.05 17.26
N ALA A 616 21.22 -14.38 17.93
CA ALA A 616 20.40 -13.35 17.32
C ALA A 616 21.20 -12.14 16.86
N VAL A 617 22.14 -11.65 17.66
CA VAL A 617 23.04 -10.54 17.28
C VAL A 617 23.91 -10.92 16.10
N ARG A 618 24.59 -12.08 16.15
CA ARG A 618 25.46 -12.53 15.05
C ARG A 618 24.72 -12.64 13.71
N GLN A 619 23.54 -13.26 13.73
CA GLN A 619 22.70 -13.37 12.53
C GLN A 619 22.17 -12.00 12.08
N GLY A 620 21.86 -11.10 13.00
CA GLY A 620 21.41 -9.75 12.69
C GLY A 620 22.48 -8.92 12.00
N VAL A 621 23.69 -8.90 12.57
CA VAL A 621 24.88 -8.23 12.04
C VAL A 621 25.24 -8.77 10.65
N ALA A 622 25.26 -10.11 10.49
CA ALA A 622 25.50 -10.73 9.20
C ALA A 622 24.42 -10.35 8.15
N ALA A 623 23.15 -10.28 8.55
CA ALA A 623 22.04 -9.97 7.65
C ALA A 623 22.08 -8.53 7.11
N VAL A 624 22.78 -7.61 7.80
CA VAL A 624 23.03 -6.23 7.31
C VAL A 624 24.42 -6.04 6.72
N GLY A 625 25.20 -7.12 6.55
CA GLY A 625 26.53 -7.10 5.93
C GLY A 625 27.61 -6.43 6.78
N TRP A 626 27.46 -6.42 8.10
CA TRP A 626 28.42 -5.81 9.02
C TRP A 626 29.43 -6.84 9.55
N PRO A 627 30.67 -6.44 9.89
CA PRO A 627 31.62 -7.33 10.54
C PRO A 627 31.16 -7.70 11.96
N ASP A 628 31.36 -8.96 12.35
CA ASP A 628 31.12 -9.42 13.72
C ASP A 628 32.32 -9.10 14.61
N ASN A 629 32.19 -8.03 15.39
CA ASN A 629 33.18 -7.60 16.40
C ASN A 629 32.81 -8.08 17.81
N GLY A 630 31.86 -9.02 17.93
CA GLY A 630 31.14 -9.23 19.19
C GLY A 630 30.24 -8.05 19.53
N PHE A 631 29.76 -8.02 20.78
CA PHE A 631 28.90 -6.96 21.28
C PHE A 631 29.07 -6.76 22.78
N GLU A 632 28.75 -5.56 23.24
CA GLU A 632 28.43 -5.27 24.63
C GLU A 632 27.00 -4.71 24.71
N PHE A 633 26.59 -4.21 25.86
CA PHE A 633 25.25 -3.62 26.04
C PHE A 633 25.34 -2.16 26.41
N ALA A 634 24.46 -1.35 25.84
CA ALA A 634 24.29 0.05 26.20
C ALA A 634 22.84 0.37 26.58
N GLU A 635 22.70 1.36 27.46
CA GLU A 635 21.42 1.89 27.86
C GLU A 635 20.89 2.88 26.80
N THR A 636 19.61 2.74 26.49
CA THR A 636 18.90 3.55 25.50
C THR A 636 17.62 4.10 26.11
N GLU A 637 17.12 5.21 25.55
CA GLU A 637 15.82 5.74 25.92
C GLU A 637 15.06 6.37 24.77
N ARG A 638 13.73 6.34 24.89
CA ARG A 638 12.81 7.02 23.98
C ARG A 638 11.66 7.68 24.72
N TRP A 639 11.07 8.68 24.06
CA TRP A 639 9.93 9.45 24.56
C TRP A 639 8.78 9.44 23.55
N MET A 640 7.64 8.91 23.96
CA MET A 640 6.45 8.72 23.13
C MET A 640 5.31 9.59 23.63
N GLY A 641 4.71 10.37 22.74
CA GLY A 641 3.54 11.19 23.06
C GLY A 641 2.32 10.36 23.45
N LEU A 642 1.59 10.85 24.45
CA LEU A 642 0.30 10.32 24.88
C LEU A 642 -0.81 11.23 24.36
N TYR A 643 -1.77 10.67 23.62
CA TYR A 643 -2.80 11.41 22.89
C TYR A 643 -4.21 10.83 23.08
N HIS A 644 -4.32 9.59 23.55
CA HIS A 644 -5.58 8.90 23.83
C HIS A 644 -5.74 8.68 25.35
N GLU A 645 -6.75 7.91 25.74
CA GLU A 645 -7.14 7.68 27.12
C GLU A 645 -7.46 9.00 27.85
N VAL A 646 -8.09 9.93 27.13
CA VAL A 646 -8.48 11.22 27.70
C VAL A 646 -9.51 10.99 28.79
N ALA A 647 -9.19 11.40 30.02
CA ALA A 647 -10.05 11.21 31.18
C ALA A 647 -11.22 12.20 31.19
N PRO A 648 -12.34 11.85 31.86
CA PRO A 648 -13.41 12.80 32.19
C PRO A 648 -12.87 14.09 32.80
N ALA A 649 -13.47 15.22 32.46
CA ALA A 649 -13.02 16.55 32.94
C ALA A 649 -12.89 16.63 34.47
N LYS A 650 -13.74 15.92 35.22
CA LYS A 650 -13.68 15.84 36.70
C LYS A 650 -12.44 15.13 37.25
N GLN A 651 -11.72 14.38 36.42
CA GLN A 651 -10.48 13.67 36.75
C GLN A 651 -9.25 14.37 36.17
N ALA A 652 -9.42 15.51 35.48
CA ALA A 652 -8.29 16.30 35.01
C ALA A 652 -7.45 16.79 36.21
N LEU A 653 -6.15 16.96 35.98
CA LEU A 653 -5.24 17.46 37.00
C LEU A 653 -5.69 18.82 37.54
N GLN A 654 -5.65 18.94 38.86
CA GLN A 654 -5.93 20.17 39.58
C GLN A 654 -4.64 20.92 39.88
N CYS A 655 -4.74 22.21 40.23
CA CYS A 655 -3.60 23.10 40.46
C CYS A 655 -2.55 22.50 41.42
N SER A 656 -3.02 21.86 42.50
CA SER A 656 -2.17 21.27 43.54
C SER A 656 -1.38 20.05 43.10
N ALA A 657 -1.74 19.39 41.98
CA ALA A 657 -0.95 18.30 41.44
C ALA A 657 0.43 18.82 41.01
N CYS A 658 0.47 19.97 40.33
CA CYS A 658 1.70 20.59 39.82
C CYS A 658 2.29 21.59 40.83
N HIS A 659 1.47 22.48 41.39
CA HIS A 659 1.92 23.55 42.28
C HIS A 659 1.91 23.09 43.74
N GLY A 660 3.11 22.79 44.27
CA GLY A 660 3.26 22.20 45.61
C GLY A 660 3.08 20.69 45.65
N GLY A 661 2.77 20.06 44.50
CA GLY A 661 2.78 18.61 44.32
C GLY A 661 4.04 18.14 43.59
N THR A 662 4.04 16.86 43.21
CA THR A 662 5.19 16.18 42.58
C THR A 662 5.00 15.95 41.08
N ARG A 663 3.93 16.49 40.49
CA ARG A 663 3.55 16.17 39.12
C ARG A 663 4.51 16.72 38.08
N MET A 664 5.11 17.88 38.35
CA MET A 664 5.94 18.61 37.41
C MET A 664 7.33 18.85 38.00
N ASP A 665 8.37 18.38 37.31
CA ASP A 665 9.74 18.77 37.62
C ASP A 665 10.07 20.10 36.93
N PHE A 666 9.76 21.20 37.61
CA PHE A 666 10.02 22.55 37.12
C PHE A 666 11.51 22.81 36.84
N ALA A 667 12.42 22.22 37.62
CA ALA A 667 13.84 22.41 37.43
C ALA A 667 14.30 21.73 36.13
N ALA A 668 13.90 20.48 35.88
CA ALA A 668 14.18 19.77 34.63
C ALA A 668 13.58 20.46 33.39
N LEU A 669 12.49 21.22 33.57
CA LEU A 669 11.86 22.02 32.52
C LEU A 669 12.48 23.42 32.34
N GLY A 670 13.48 23.79 33.13
CA GLY A 670 14.19 25.07 33.00
C GLY A 670 13.49 26.26 33.68
N TYR A 671 12.54 26.02 34.59
CA TYR A 671 11.89 27.08 35.37
C TYR A 671 12.73 27.56 36.57
N THR A 672 13.92 27.02 36.80
CA THR A 672 14.77 27.41 37.92
C THR A 672 15.11 28.91 37.85
N PRO A 673 14.92 29.68 38.93
CA PRO A 673 15.35 31.07 39.00
C PRO A 673 16.88 31.22 38.87
N LEU A 674 17.31 32.37 38.36
CA LEU A 674 18.72 32.75 38.36
C LEU A 674 19.26 32.81 39.80
N ALA A 675 20.48 32.32 40.03
CA ALA A 675 21.13 32.45 41.33
C ALA A 675 21.48 33.91 41.66
N THR A 676 21.89 34.67 40.65
CA THR A 676 22.36 36.06 40.79
C THR A 676 21.83 36.96 39.69
N ARG A 677 21.64 38.23 40.02
CA ARG A 677 21.36 39.33 39.09
C ARG A 677 22.29 40.50 39.40
N ASN A 678 22.99 41.02 38.39
CA ASN A 678 23.96 42.12 38.52
C ASN A 678 25.03 41.86 39.60
N GLY A 679 25.56 40.64 39.68
CA GLY A 679 26.59 40.26 40.66
C GLY A 679 26.12 40.14 42.12
N LYS A 680 24.81 40.23 42.38
CA LYS A 680 24.21 40.04 43.72
C LYS A 680 23.25 38.84 43.71
N PRO A 681 23.00 38.19 44.86
CA PRO A 681 21.93 37.19 44.97
C PRO A 681 20.61 37.74 44.42
N LEU A 682 19.86 36.95 43.65
CA LEU A 682 18.73 37.42 42.84
C LEU A 682 17.76 38.32 43.64
N CYS A 683 17.24 37.85 44.77
CA CYS A 683 16.28 38.62 45.57
C CYS A 683 16.90 39.89 46.16
N SER A 684 18.14 39.79 46.66
CA SER A 684 18.89 40.90 47.26
C SER A 684 19.33 41.95 46.23
N SER A 685 19.20 41.68 44.93
CA SER A 685 19.49 42.64 43.88
C SER A 685 18.45 43.77 43.78
N CYS A 686 17.23 43.55 44.27
CA CYS A 686 16.12 44.51 44.16
C CYS A 686 15.63 45.02 45.52
N HIS A 687 15.61 44.17 46.55
CA HIS A 687 15.08 44.53 47.87
C HIS A 687 15.79 43.78 49.01
N GLY A 688 15.62 44.25 50.25
CA GLY A 688 16.06 43.52 51.45
C GLY A 688 15.32 42.19 51.64
N ALA A 689 15.80 41.31 52.54
CA ALA A 689 15.22 39.98 52.75
C ALA A 689 13.71 40.05 53.01
N LYS A 690 12.94 39.18 52.34
CA LYS A 690 11.49 39.04 52.49
C LYS A 690 11.16 37.64 52.99
N THR A 691 10.18 37.54 53.91
CA THR A 691 9.64 36.27 54.41
C THR A 691 8.26 36.03 53.81
N ALA A 692 8.20 35.38 52.66
CA ALA A 692 6.96 34.96 52.02
C ALA A 692 7.21 33.68 51.19
N SER A 693 6.15 32.93 50.90
CA SER A 693 6.25 31.76 50.01
C SER A 693 6.62 32.19 48.58
N PHE A 694 7.27 31.30 47.83
CA PHE A 694 7.58 31.54 46.42
C PHE A 694 6.35 31.98 45.64
N THR A 695 5.22 31.30 45.81
CA THR A 695 3.96 31.62 45.11
C THR A 695 3.50 33.05 45.37
N LYS A 696 3.55 33.51 46.64
CA LYS A 696 3.14 34.86 47.00
C LYS A 696 4.06 35.91 46.39
N ILE A 697 5.37 35.70 46.47
CA ILE A 697 6.37 36.61 45.88
C ILE A 697 6.23 36.64 44.35
N HIS A 698 6.04 35.48 43.74
CA HIS A 698 5.91 35.33 42.30
C HIS A 698 4.62 36.00 41.78
N GLU A 699 3.51 35.88 42.50
CA GLU A 699 2.26 36.57 42.18
C GLU A 699 2.41 38.10 42.29
N GLU A 700 3.04 38.61 43.35
CA GLU A 700 3.32 40.05 43.49
C GLU A 700 4.20 40.55 42.32
N HIS A 701 5.29 39.86 42.00
CA HIS A 701 6.21 40.29 40.94
C HIS A 701 5.58 40.23 39.54
N VAL A 702 4.85 39.17 39.22
CA VAL A 702 4.32 38.96 37.86
C VAL A 702 2.98 39.68 37.66
N THR A 703 2.08 39.62 38.65
CA THR A 703 0.72 40.15 38.53
C THR A 703 0.63 41.60 38.93
N GLU A 704 1.23 42.01 40.06
CA GLU A 704 1.09 43.37 40.58
C GLU A 704 2.18 44.32 40.05
N LYS A 705 3.43 43.85 39.99
CA LYS A 705 4.57 44.66 39.50
C LYS A 705 4.82 44.54 38.01
N HIS A 706 4.14 43.60 37.34
CA HIS A 706 4.27 43.34 35.90
C HIS A 706 5.71 43.09 35.44
N TYR A 707 6.55 42.49 36.28
CA TYR A 707 7.89 42.10 35.86
C TYR A 707 7.84 40.94 34.88
N ASP A 708 8.62 41.06 33.79
CA ASP A 708 8.82 39.94 32.87
C ASP A 708 9.62 38.83 33.55
N CYS A 709 9.37 37.58 33.13
CA CYS A 709 10.06 36.41 33.66
C CYS A 709 11.59 36.51 33.50
N SER A 710 12.09 37.21 32.48
CA SER A 710 13.53 37.40 32.24
C SER A 710 14.25 38.18 33.37
N THR A 711 13.47 38.84 34.23
CA THR A 711 13.98 39.52 35.42
C THR A 711 14.57 38.53 36.43
N CYS A 712 14.01 37.32 36.50
CA CYS A 712 14.32 36.31 37.50
C CYS A 712 14.73 34.96 36.89
N HIS A 713 14.50 34.76 35.60
CA HIS A 713 14.74 33.52 34.87
C HIS A 713 15.50 33.76 33.57
N THR A 714 15.88 32.69 32.88
CA THR A 714 16.51 32.72 31.55
C THR A 714 15.52 32.86 30.40
N PHE A 715 14.25 33.10 30.67
CA PHE A 715 13.17 33.14 29.67
C PHE A 715 12.18 34.26 29.98
N SER A 716 11.49 34.75 28.95
CA SER A 716 10.40 35.73 29.07
C SER A 716 9.04 35.05 29.19
N LYS A 717 8.04 35.79 29.69
CA LYS A 717 6.68 35.28 29.81
C LYS A 717 6.16 34.86 28.43
N ALA A 718 5.47 33.72 28.38
CA ALA A 718 4.78 33.29 27.17
C ALA A 718 3.72 34.33 26.76
N GLN A 719 3.67 34.63 25.46
CA GLN A 719 2.70 35.57 24.88
C GLN A 719 1.33 34.92 24.66
#